data_AF-A0A978T638-F1
#
_entry.id   AF-A0A978T638-F1
#
_cell.length_a   1.000
_cell.length_b   1.000
_cell.length_c   1.000
_cell.angle_alpha   90.00
_cell.angle_beta   90.00
_cell.angle_gamma   90.00
#
_symmetry.space_group_name_H-M   'P 1'
#
loop_
_entity.id
_entity.type
_entity.pdbx_description
1 polymer ?
#
loop_
_entity_poly.entity_id
_entity_poly.type
_entity_poly.pdbx_seq_one_letter_code
_entity_poly.pdbx_strand_id
1 'polypeptide(L)'
;MTIKASSGSYLARPQLFQTVAVSTISQAEQQDRFLDNRELGELETYFNSGMKRLAIAEILSKNSELIVSRAANRIFTGGSPMSFLEKPPAEEEEKALVGVGAGVAEVPSDVKAARQAVQTYIAADSTGGAGGLLAGFFSIFTTPSIGPIPPGFRPINVSRYGPARMTKSLRDLSWFLRYVTYAIVAGDPNILVVNTRGLKEILENACSVDATVVALMEMRVACMNYFKNDQEAKDLISQYFEDLINELKTPTPANKVRQSYSPDVQGLELPQSYYNAAERRQKFVMKPGLSATEKDAVVKAAYRQVFERDISRAYSQSISYLESQVKNGDISMKEFIRRLAKSPLYRKQFYEPYSNSRVVELAFRHILGRAPSSKEEFQKYFAIVSQGGLPALIDALVDSQEYSDYFGEETVPYLRGLGVEAQECRNWGMKQDLFKYSAPFRKVPQFITTFAKYERPLPDQHVYGSGNDPLEIQFGAIFPKETRNPSSSPAPFGKDTRRILIHRGPAINNQNCNPRAIGLNPGSLGAKVVRLNNELPGSSNGVSVKFGESSTQAVIRAAYRQVFGRDVYEGQRLTAAETKLENGEISLREFIRILAKSDTFLKTYWTPYYVCKAIEYIHRRLLGRPTYGRAEMNKYFDICAKKGFYAFIDALIDSEEYIKAFGEDTVPYERYLTPAGYQMRMLRVGTIREDIGQRVEKEETPRFIELGQVKELRTEPDIKARINQGVSAKRQQTKIFKLTTTADKVALKNVIGAAYRQIFERDIEPYVVNTYFTNLESKLANGEITVKEFILGLGCSELYIKEFYTPYPNTKVIELGTKHFLGRAPLNQKEIQYYNQILATKGIRAFIAALVNSMEYAQLFGEDTVPYRRFPTLPAANFPNTEKLYNKLTKQDKELVVPSFKPVERVSLV
;
A
#
# COMPACT_ATOMS: atom_id res chain seq x y z
N MET A 1 -23.36 14.07 0.51
CA MET A 1 -22.18 13.18 0.62
C MET A 1 -21.80 12.70 -0.76
N THR A 2 -20.56 12.93 -1.21
CA THR A 2 -20.05 12.37 -2.48
C THR A 2 -19.57 10.94 -2.24
N ILE A 3 -20.06 9.97 -3.01
CA ILE A 3 -19.61 8.58 -2.96
C ILE A 3 -18.23 8.52 -3.60
N LYS A 4 -17.21 8.04 -2.88
CA LYS A 4 -15.80 8.06 -3.33
C LYS A 4 -15.28 6.68 -3.77
N ALA A 5 -16.00 5.62 -3.42
CA ALA A 5 -15.61 4.25 -3.73
C ALA A 5 -16.84 3.41 -4.06
N SER A 6 -16.62 2.31 -4.78
CA SER A 6 -17.65 1.33 -5.08
C SER A 6 -17.07 -0.07 -4.97
N SER A 7 -17.87 -1.00 -4.46
CA SER A 7 -17.58 -2.43 -4.53
C SER A 7 -17.91 -3.05 -5.89
N GLY A 8 -18.48 -2.26 -6.81
CA GLY A 8 -19.18 -2.75 -7.99
C GLY A 8 -20.66 -3.01 -7.72
N SER A 9 -21.47 -2.95 -8.79
CA SER A 9 -22.85 -3.40 -8.77
C SER A 9 -22.93 -4.87 -9.18
N TYR A 10 -23.79 -5.62 -8.51
CA TYR A 10 -24.10 -7.00 -8.88
C TYR A 10 -25.48 -7.04 -9.53
N LEU A 11 -25.62 -7.83 -10.60
CA LEU A 11 -26.92 -8.12 -11.22
C LEU A 11 -27.69 -9.10 -10.32
N ALA A 12 -28.27 -8.59 -9.25
CA ALA A 12 -29.19 -9.36 -8.42
C ALA A 12 -30.55 -9.43 -9.12
N ARG A 13 -31.02 -10.63 -9.43
CA ARG A 13 -32.39 -10.88 -9.85
C ARG A 13 -33.15 -11.38 -8.62
N PRO A 14 -34.00 -10.56 -7.99
CA PRO A 14 -34.81 -11.02 -6.86
C PRO A 14 -35.74 -12.13 -7.35
N GLN A 15 -35.85 -13.21 -6.58
CA GLN A 15 -36.83 -14.25 -6.87
C GLN A 15 -38.22 -13.67 -6.60
N LEU A 16 -39.10 -13.80 -7.58
CA LEU A 16 -40.45 -13.22 -7.54
C LEU A 16 -41.47 -14.24 -7.02
N PHE A 17 -41.35 -15.49 -7.50
CA PHE A 17 -42.22 -16.61 -7.15
C PHE A 17 -41.48 -17.93 -7.41
N GLN A 18 -42.11 -19.03 -7.00
CA GLN A 18 -41.60 -20.40 -7.22
C GLN A 18 -42.53 -21.13 -8.17
N THR A 19 -41.97 -22.08 -8.91
CA THR A 19 -42.72 -23.06 -9.70
C THR A 19 -42.34 -24.45 -9.20
N VAL A 20 -43.19 -25.44 -9.43
CA VAL A 20 -42.91 -26.83 -9.04
C VAL A 20 -41.59 -27.32 -9.68
N ALA A 21 -41.37 -27.01 -10.95
CA ALA A 21 -40.15 -27.41 -11.64
C ALA A 21 -38.90 -26.75 -11.06
N VAL A 22 -38.94 -25.45 -10.76
CA VAL A 22 -37.78 -24.73 -10.20
C VAL A 22 -37.51 -25.17 -8.76
N SER A 23 -38.55 -25.38 -7.94
CA SER A 23 -38.39 -25.74 -6.53
C SER A 23 -37.83 -27.15 -6.36
N THR A 24 -38.28 -28.13 -7.15
CA THR A 24 -37.75 -29.51 -7.15
C THR A 24 -36.29 -29.57 -7.59
N ILE A 25 -35.95 -28.91 -8.71
CA ILE A 25 -34.56 -28.86 -9.22
C ILE A 25 -33.64 -28.12 -8.23
N SER A 26 -34.10 -27.00 -7.68
CA SER A 26 -33.36 -26.23 -6.66
C SER A 26 -33.04 -27.06 -5.42
N GLN A 27 -33.97 -27.92 -4.95
CA GLN A 27 -33.70 -28.78 -3.80
C GLN A 27 -32.57 -29.78 -4.06
N ALA A 28 -32.52 -30.39 -5.25
CA ALA A 28 -31.44 -31.29 -5.63
C ALA A 28 -30.10 -30.55 -5.78
N GLU A 29 -30.14 -29.36 -6.42
CA GLU A 29 -28.97 -28.49 -6.62
C GLU A 29 -28.37 -28.01 -5.29
N GLN A 30 -29.19 -27.55 -4.35
CA GLN A 30 -28.75 -27.16 -3.01
C GLN A 30 -28.07 -28.29 -2.24
N GLN A 31 -28.27 -29.55 -2.63
CA GLN A 31 -27.68 -30.74 -2.01
C GLN A 31 -26.49 -31.33 -2.80
N ASP A 32 -26.11 -30.76 -3.95
CA ASP A 32 -25.16 -31.35 -4.91
C ASP A 32 -25.51 -32.80 -5.31
N ARG A 33 -26.82 -33.14 -5.28
CA ARG A 33 -27.33 -34.45 -5.66
C ARG A 33 -27.78 -34.42 -7.12
N PHE A 34 -27.76 -35.60 -7.74
CA PHE A 34 -28.60 -35.82 -8.90
C PHE A 34 -30.05 -36.02 -8.45
N LEU A 35 -30.99 -35.64 -9.32
CA LEU A 35 -32.42 -35.81 -9.07
C LEU A 35 -32.73 -37.28 -8.75
N ASP A 36 -33.47 -37.49 -7.66
CA ASP A 36 -33.93 -38.82 -7.26
C ASP A 36 -35.18 -39.22 -8.07
N ASN A 37 -35.49 -40.52 -8.14
CA ASN A 37 -36.65 -41.02 -8.87
C ASN A 37 -37.97 -40.41 -8.39
N ARG A 38 -38.07 -40.05 -7.10
CA ARG A 38 -39.24 -39.35 -6.54
C ARG A 38 -39.37 -37.93 -7.08
N GLU A 39 -38.28 -37.18 -7.14
CA GLU A 39 -38.24 -35.80 -7.66
C GLU A 39 -38.50 -35.79 -9.18
N LEU A 40 -37.98 -36.79 -9.91
CA LEU A 40 -38.27 -37.00 -11.32
C LEU A 40 -39.75 -37.36 -11.55
N GLY A 41 -40.34 -38.20 -10.71
CA GLY A 41 -41.77 -38.51 -10.76
C GLY A 41 -42.64 -37.27 -10.51
N GLU A 42 -42.25 -36.38 -9.59
CA GLU A 42 -42.94 -35.10 -9.37
C GLU A 42 -42.89 -34.20 -10.61
N LEU A 43 -41.72 -34.08 -11.25
CA LEU A 43 -41.58 -33.36 -12.52
C LEU A 43 -42.43 -34.00 -13.63
N GLU A 44 -42.44 -35.32 -13.75
CA GLU A 44 -43.25 -36.05 -14.72
C GLU A 44 -44.74 -35.75 -14.52
N THR A 45 -45.24 -35.83 -13.30
CA THR A 45 -46.65 -35.50 -13.00
C THR A 45 -46.99 -34.04 -13.31
N TYR A 46 -46.06 -33.12 -13.05
CA TYR A 46 -46.21 -31.70 -13.40
C TYR A 46 -46.32 -31.50 -14.92
N PHE A 47 -45.39 -32.06 -15.70
CA PHE A 47 -45.38 -31.90 -17.16
C PHE A 47 -46.53 -32.63 -17.86
N ASN A 48 -46.93 -33.81 -17.38
CA ASN A 48 -48.08 -34.56 -17.90
C ASN A 48 -49.39 -33.78 -17.72
N SER A 49 -49.53 -32.99 -16.64
CA SER A 49 -50.69 -32.13 -16.41
C SER A 49 -50.62 -30.76 -17.11
N GLY A 50 -49.55 -30.46 -17.84
CA GLY A 50 -49.29 -29.15 -18.44
C GLY A 50 -50.34 -28.71 -19.49
N MET A 51 -50.75 -29.61 -20.39
CA MET A 51 -51.74 -29.30 -21.43
C MET A 51 -53.10 -28.90 -20.84
N LYS A 52 -53.52 -29.57 -19.75
CA LYS A 52 -54.76 -29.23 -19.03
C LYS A 52 -54.67 -27.83 -18.41
N ARG A 53 -53.55 -27.49 -17.77
CA ARG A 53 -53.34 -26.18 -17.14
C ARG A 53 -53.31 -25.05 -18.18
N LEU A 54 -52.72 -25.28 -19.34
CA LEU A 54 -52.74 -24.33 -20.45
C LEU A 54 -54.14 -24.14 -21.01
N ALA A 55 -54.91 -25.22 -21.21
CA ALA A 55 -56.30 -25.14 -21.66
C ALA A 55 -57.18 -24.36 -20.66
N ILE A 56 -56.97 -24.57 -19.36
CA ILE A 56 -57.65 -23.80 -18.31
C ILE A 56 -57.30 -22.31 -18.42
N ALA A 57 -56.02 -21.98 -18.48
CA ALA A 57 -55.55 -20.60 -18.58
C ALA A 57 -56.05 -19.89 -19.85
N GLU A 58 -56.13 -20.61 -20.98
CA GLU A 58 -56.64 -20.09 -22.25
C GLU A 58 -58.14 -19.78 -22.21
N ILE A 59 -58.94 -20.66 -21.62
CA ILE A 59 -60.39 -20.44 -21.49
C ILE A 59 -60.67 -19.26 -20.53
N LEU A 60 -59.93 -19.17 -19.43
CA LEU A 60 -60.07 -18.08 -18.46
C LEU A 60 -59.60 -16.74 -19.02
N SER A 61 -58.53 -16.72 -19.82
CA SER A 61 -58.04 -15.50 -20.47
C SER A 61 -58.98 -15.01 -21.58
N LYS A 62 -59.52 -15.92 -22.40
CA LYS A 62 -60.53 -15.57 -23.42
C LYS A 62 -61.80 -14.96 -22.83
N ASN A 63 -62.21 -15.42 -21.65
CA ASN A 63 -63.44 -14.98 -20.99
C ASN A 63 -63.23 -13.99 -19.84
N SER A 64 -62.05 -13.37 -19.75
CA SER A 64 -61.68 -12.55 -18.58
C SER A 64 -62.63 -11.36 -18.34
N GLU A 65 -63.09 -10.69 -19.40
CA GLU A 65 -64.01 -9.53 -19.29
C GLU A 65 -65.38 -9.96 -18.71
N LEU A 66 -65.88 -11.13 -19.12
CA LEU A 66 -67.14 -11.69 -18.62
C LEU A 66 -67.02 -12.11 -17.15
N ILE A 67 -65.89 -12.70 -16.77
CA ILE A 67 -65.63 -13.12 -15.38
C ILE A 67 -65.54 -11.88 -14.46
N VAL A 68 -64.76 -10.87 -14.85
CA VAL A 68 -64.62 -9.64 -14.07
C VAL A 68 -65.93 -8.85 -14.02
N SER A 69 -66.73 -8.85 -15.10
CA SER A 69 -67.99 -8.07 -15.13
C SER A 69 -69.05 -8.69 -14.23
N ARG A 70 -69.14 -10.02 -14.21
CA ARG A 70 -70.02 -10.74 -13.28
C ARG A 70 -69.66 -10.46 -11.83
N ALA A 71 -68.38 -10.48 -11.48
CA ALA A 71 -67.91 -10.15 -10.14
C ALA A 71 -68.13 -8.66 -9.78
N ALA A 72 -67.84 -7.74 -10.70
CA ALA A 72 -68.03 -6.31 -10.48
C ALA A 72 -69.50 -5.93 -10.28
N ASN A 73 -70.41 -6.50 -11.07
CA ASN A 73 -71.85 -6.26 -10.93
C ASN A 73 -72.43 -6.78 -9.60
N ARG A 74 -71.75 -7.72 -8.94
CA ARG A 74 -72.16 -8.23 -7.62
C ARG A 74 -71.83 -7.27 -6.48
N ILE A 75 -70.72 -6.54 -6.61
CA ILE A 75 -70.21 -5.67 -5.54
C ILE A 75 -70.49 -4.17 -5.77
N PHE A 76 -70.72 -3.75 -7.01
CA PHE A 76 -71.01 -2.37 -7.38
C PHE A 76 -72.48 -2.17 -7.78
N THR A 77 -73.05 -1.03 -7.38
CA THR A 77 -74.43 -0.63 -7.72
C THR A 77 -74.47 0.81 -8.24
N GLY A 78 -75.49 1.13 -9.06
CA GLY A 78 -75.73 2.51 -9.51
C GLY A 78 -74.89 2.99 -10.70
N GLY A 79 -74.48 2.09 -11.61
CA GLY A 79 -73.79 2.41 -12.87
C GLY A 79 -73.26 1.16 -13.56
N SER A 80 -72.68 1.30 -14.77
CA SER A 80 -71.96 0.20 -15.46
C SER A 80 -70.49 0.19 -14.99
N PRO A 81 -70.05 -0.82 -14.21
CA PRO A 81 -68.67 -0.88 -13.73
C PRO A 81 -67.65 -0.96 -14.87
N MET A 82 -68.00 -1.68 -15.94
CA MET A 82 -67.07 -2.03 -17.01
C MET A 82 -66.52 -0.85 -17.82
N SER A 83 -67.15 0.33 -17.76
CA SER A 83 -66.61 1.53 -18.41
C SER A 83 -65.29 2.02 -17.82
N PHE A 84 -64.94 1.56 -16.60
CA PHE A 84 -63.71 1.93 -15.90
C PHE A 84 -62.62 0.86 -15.98
N LEU A 85 -62.82 -0.22 -16.75
CA LEU A 85 -61.78 -1.23 -16.94
C LEU A 85 -60.70 -0.68 -17.88
N GLU A 86 -59.50 -0.45 -17.36
CA GLU A 86 -58.33 -0.14 -18.17
C GLU A 86 -57.96 -1.38 -18.99
N LYS A 87 -58.15 -1.32 -20.31
CA LYS A 87 -57.61 -2.34 -21.21
C LYS A 87 -56.08 -2.20 -21.18
N PRO A 88 -55.32 -3.31 -21.10
CA PRO A 88 -53.88 -3.22 -21.32
C PRO A 88 -53.65 -2.50 -22.66
N PRO A 89 -52.61 -1.64 -22.79
CA PRO A 89 -52.22 -1.16 -24.10
C PRO A 89 -52.06 -2.40 -24.97
N ALA A 90 -52.80 -2.45 -26.10
CA ALA A 90 -52.64 -3.52 -27.07
C ALA A 90 -51.14 -3.63 -27.32
N GLU A 91 -50.56 -4.78 -26.98
CA GLU A 91 -49.15 -5.05 -27.23
C GLU A 91 -48.89 -4.70 -28.70
N GLU A 92 -47.83 -3.91 -28.92
CA GLU A 92 -47.21 -3.74 -30.23
C GLU A 92 -47.23 -5.10 -30.93
N GLU A 93 -47.85 -5.12 -32.11
CA GLU A 93 -48.04 -6.27 -32.99
C GLU A 93 -47.03 -7.38 -32.75
N GLU A 94 -47.54 -8.59 -32.51
CA GLU A 94 -46.81 -9.86 -32.54
C GLU A 94 -45.60 -9.75 -33.48
N LYS A 95 -44.39 -9.58 -32.91
CA LYS A 95 -43.14 -9.73 -33.65
C LYS A 95 -43.01 -11.20 -34.00
N ALA A 96 -43.70 -11.59 -35.06
CA ALA A 96 -43.49 -12.82 -35.78
C ALA A 96 -41.98 -12.95 -36.07
N LEU A 97 -41.48 -14.15 -35.82
CA LEU A 97 -40.11 -14.57 -36.03
C LEU A 97 -39.54 -14.00 -37.34
N VAL A 98 -38.50 -13.18 -37.24
CA VAL A 98 -37.54 -13.00 -38.34
C VAL A 98 -36.64 -14.23 -38.34
N GLY A 99 -37.12 -15.30 -38.97
CA GLY A 99 -36.36 -16.44 -39.45
C GLY A 99 -36.28 -16.37 -40.97
N VAL A 100 -35.06 -16.35 -41.50
CA VAL A 100 -34.75 -16.26 -42.93
C VAL A 100 -35.33 -17.44 -43.71
N GLY A 101 -36.06 -17.16 -44.79
CA GLY A 101 -36.18 -18.05 -45.94
C GLY A 101 -37.57 -18.60 -46.27
N ALA A 102 -38.08 -18.15 -47.43
CA ALA A 102 -39.11 -18.77 -48.29
C ALA A 102 -40.60 -18.51 -47.98
N GLY A 103 -41.28 -17.95 -48.99
CA GLY A 103 -42.67 -18.27 -49.33
C GLY A 103 -43.74 -17.41 -48.66
N VAL A 104 -44.28 -16.45 -49.41
CA VAL A 104 -45.55 -15.79 -49.13
C VAL A 104 -46.66 -16.84 -49.07
N ALA A 105 -47.30 -16.98 -47.92
CA ALA A 105 -48.60 -17.64 -47.79
C ALA A 105 -49.51 -16.74 -46.93
N GLU A 106 -50.54 -16.19 -47.57
CA GLU A 106 -51.58 -15.40 -46.94
C GLU A 106 -52.38 -16.24 -45.94
N VAL A 107 -52.69 -15.66 -44.79
CA VAL A 107 -53.59 -16.24 -43.79
C VAL A 107 -55.02 -16.25 -44.35
N PRO A 108 -55.78 -17.36 -44.32
CA PRO A 108 -57.11 -17.47 -44.92
C PRO A 108 -58.16 -16.52 -44.30
N SER A 109 -59.04 -16.00 -45.15
CA SER A 109 -60.15 -15.08 -44.84
C SER A 109 -61.19 -15.62 -43.85
N ASP A 110 -61.18 -16.91 -43.54
CA ASP A 110 -62.20 -17.58 -42.74
C ASP A 110 -62.08 -17.29 -41.23
N VAL A 111 -60.90 -16.87 -40.76
CA VAL A 111 -60.68 -16.48 -39.35
C VAL A 111 -61.22 -15.07 -39.07
N LYS A 112 -61.37 -14.22 -40.10
CA LYS A 112 -62.02 -12.90 -39.96
C LYS A 112 -63.55 -13.01 -39.96
N ALA A 113 -64.12 -13.98 -40.67
CA ALA A 113 -65.57 -14.22 -40.70
C ALA A 113 -66.10 -14.79 -39.37
N ALA A 114 -65.32 -15.62 -38.67
CA ALA A 114 -65.73 -16.18 -37.36
C ALA A 114 -65.77 -15.13 -36.22
N ARG A 115 -64.99 -14.04 -36.32
CA ARG A 115 -65.05 -12.93 -35.33
C ARG A 115 -66.27 -12.03 -35.50
N GLN A 116 -66.82 -11.93 -36.71
CA GLN A 116 -68.05 -11.16 -36.96
C GLN A 116 -69.32 -11.95 -36.62
N ALA A 117 -69.27 -13.29 -36.63
CA ALA A 117 -70.40 -14.16 -36.29
C ALA A 117 -70.76 -14.21 -34.78
N VAL A 118 -69.90 -13.71 -33.89
CA VAL A 118 -70.18 -13.63 -32.44
C VAL A 118 -70.89 -12.31 -32.06
N GLN A 119 -70.86 -11.30 -32.94
CA GLN A 119 -71.61 -10.05 -32.75
C GLN A 119 -73.07 -10.11 -33.23
N THR A 120 -73.52 -11.26 -33.76
CA THR A 120 -74.89 -11.50 -34.25
C THR A 120 -75.65 -12.54 -33.41
N TYR A 121 -75.44 -12.59 -32.10
CA TYR A 121 -76.33 -13.33 -31.17
C TYR A 121 -76.99 -12.47 -30.09
N ILE A 122 -76.88 -11.13 -30.18
CA ILE A 122 -77.68 -10.19 -29.39
C ILE A 122 -78.12 -9.03 -30.30
N ALA A 123 -79.05 -9.31 -31.21
CA ALA A 123 -80.09 -8.39 -31.72
C ALA A 123 -80.66 -8.92 -33.04
N ALA A 124 -81.76 -9.66 -32.97
CA ALA A 124 -82.92 -9.60 -33.88
C ALA A 124 -83.69 -10.92 -33.78
N ASP A 125 -84.66 -10.96 -32.88
CA ASP A 125 -85.99 -11.34 -33.35
C ASP A 125 -87.00 -10.47 -32.62
N SER A 126 -87.58 -9.53 -33.37
CA SER A 126 -88.53 -8.55 -32.88
C SER A 126 -89.86 -8.77 -33.57
N THR A 127 -90.67 -9.68 -33.03
CA THR A 127 -92.13 -9.66 -33.17
C THR A 127 -92.79 -10.40 -32.01
N GLY A 128 -93.35 -9.62 -31.08
CA GLY A 128 -94.50 -10.03 -30.26
C GLY A 128 -94.20 -10.74 -28.94
N GLY A 129 -94.52 -10.09 -27.82
CA GLY A 129 -94.72 -10.77 -26.53
C GLY A 129 -94.04 -10.08 -25.35
N ALA A 130 -94.77 -9.14 -24.73
CA ALA A 130 -94.39 -8.53 -23.46
C ALA A 130 -94.23 -9.59 -22.36
N GLY A 131 -92.98 -9.92 -21.99
CA GLY A 131 -92.71 -10.87 -20.90
C GLY A 131 -91.23 -11.11 -20.53
N GLY A 132 -90.27 -10.34 -21.07
CA GLY A 132 -88.84 -10.66 -20.96
C GLY A 132 -88.03 -9.91 -19.90
N LEU A 133 -88.60 -8.91 -19.20
CA LEU A 133 -87.82 -8.03 -18.30
C LEU A 133 -87.71 -8.56 -16.85
N LEU A 134 -88.60 -9.47 -16.44
CA LEU A 134 -88.59 -10.09 -15.11
C LEU A 134 -87.70 -11.34 -15.03
N ALA A 135 -87.51 -12.08 -16.12
CA ALA A 135 -86.69 -13.31 -16.14
C ALA A 135 -85.17 -13.04 -16.00
N GLY A 136 -84.69 -11.88 -16.46
CA GLY A 136 -83.31 -11.43 -16.25
C GLY A 136 -83.02 -10.98 -14.81
N PHE A 137 -84.05 -10.59 -14.07
CA PHE A 137 -83.90 -10.20 -12.66
C PHE A 137 -83.90 -11.41 -11.72
N PHE A 138 -84.68 -12.46 -12.03
CA PHE A 138 -84.78 -13.67 -11.20
C PHE A 138 -83.68 -14.73 -11.47
N SER A 139 -83.02 -14.72 -12.63
CA SER A 139 -81.92 -15.66 -12.95
C SER A 139 -80.57 -15.30 -12.29
N ILE A 140 -80.42 -14.08 -11.75
CA ILE A 140 -79.26 -13.67 -10.95
C ILE A 140 -79.33 -14.27 -9.52
N PHE A 141 -80.53 -14.66 -9.06
CA PHE A 141 -80.75 -15.20 -7.71
C PHE A 141 -80.94 -16.72 -7.66
N THR A 142 -80.93 -17.42 -8.79
CA THR A 142 -81.28 -18.85 -8.88
C THR A 142 -80.24 -19.69 -9.65
N THR A 143 -78.97 -19.67 -9.22
CA THR A 143 -77.97 -20.73 -9.53
C THR A 143 -77.03 -20.95 -8.33
N PRO A 144 -76.46 -22.16 -8.14
CA PRO A 144 -76.30 -22.73 -6.81
C PRO A 144 -75.13 -22.15 -6.02
N SER A 145 -75.44 -21.84 -4.76
CA SER A 145 -74.55 -21.82 -3.59
C SER A 145 -73.21 -21.08 -3.75
N ILE A 146 -73.27 -19.75 -3.79
CA ILE A 146 -72.21 -18.91 -3.22
C ILE A 146 -72.04 -19.37 -1.76
N GLY A 147 -70.80 -19.56 -1.31
CA GLY A 147 -70.53 -19.81 0.12
C GLY A 147 -71.13 -18.72 1.01
N PRO A 148 -71.10 -18.87 2.34
CA PRO A 148 -71.71 -17.88 3.24
C PRO A 148 -71.16 -16.48 2.97
N ILE A 149 -72.06 -15.55 2.62
CA ILE A 149 -71.73 -14.13 2.39
C ILE A 149 -71.21 -13.57 3.73
N PRO A 150 -70.06 -12.88 3.77
CA PRO A 150 -69.56 -12.27 4.99
C PRO A 150 -70.58 -11.29 5.61
N PRO A 151 -70.79 -11.32 6.94
CA PRO A 151 -71.84 -10.52 7.60
C PRO A 151 -71.62 -9.00 7.48
N GLY A 152 -70.41 -8.53 7.13
CA GLY A 152 -70.06 -7.12 6.95
C GLY A 152 -70.26 -6.57 5.53
N PHE A 153 -70.72 -7.38 4.57
CA PHE A 153 -70.81 -6.97 3.16
C PHE A 153 -71.84 -5.85 2.92
N ARG A 154 -71.42 -4.78 2.23
CA ARG A 154 -72.29 -3.72 1.69
C ARG A 154 -71.91 -3.41 0.24
N PRO A 155 -72.88 -3.33 -0.69
CA PRO A 155 -72.59 -2.97 -2.07
C PRO A 155 -72.09 -1.52 -2.17
N ILE A 156 -71.08 -1.30 -3.02
CA ILE A 156 -70.43 -0.01 -3.22
C ILE A 156 -71.16 0.75 -4.34
N ASN A 157 -71.55 2.00 -4.10
CA ASN A 157 -72.19 2.81 -5.13
C ASN A 157 -71.13 3.49 -6.02
N VAL A 158 -71.21 3.26 -7.34
CA VAL A 158 -70.23 3.75 -8.34
C VAL A 158 -70.10 5.29 -8.29
N SER A 159 -71.21 6.01 -8.17
CA SER A 159 -71.21 7.48 -8.13
C SER A 159 -70.49 8.06 -6.91
N ARG A 160 -70.62 7.41 -5.75
CA ARG A 160 -69.97 7.85 -4.48
C ARG A 160 -68.51 7.41 -4.41
N TYR A 161 -68.16 6.32 -5.08
CA TYR A 161 -66.81 5.77 -5.09
C TYR A 161 -65.86 6.61 -5.95
N GLY A 162 -66.35 7.12 -7.08
CA GLY A 162 -65.58 7.99 -7.98
C GLY A 162 -64.64 7.21 -8.91
N PRO A 163 -64.25 7.83 -10.05
CA PRO A 163 -63.64 7.13 -11.18
C PRO A 163 -62.27 6.51 -10.85
N ALA A 164 -61.38 7.24 -10.17
CA ALA A 164 -60.02 6.77 -9.88
C ALA A 164 -59.95 5.59 -8.88
N ARG A 165 -60.92 5.47 -7.98
CA ARG A 165 -61.03 4.30 -7.08
C ARG A 165 -61.67 3.13 -7.81
N MET A 166 -62.61 3.41 -8.70
CA MET A 166 -63.28 2.41 -9.53
C MET A 166 -62.30 1.72 -10.49
N THR A 167 -61.44 2.48 -11.19
CA THR A 167 -60.42 1.92 -12.07
C THR A 167 -59.45 1.00 -11.33
N LYS A 168 -59.00 1.40 -10.12
CA LYS A 168 -58.17 0.56 -9.24
C LYS A 168 -58.86 -0.75 -8.88
N SER A 169 -60.12 -0.71 -8.45
CA SER A 169 -60.85 -1.92 -8.06
C SER A 169 -61.03 -2.89 -9.23
N LEU A 170 -61.33 -2.42 -10.44
CA LEU A 170 -61.45 -3.30 -11.61
C LEU A 170 -60.11 -3.82 -12.10
N ARG A 171 -59.04 -3.01 -12.01
CA ARG A 171 -57.66 -3.44 -12.25
C ARG A 171 -57.25 -4.52 -11.25
N ASP A 172 -57.61 -4.40 -9.98
CA ASP A 172 -57.26 -5.38 -8.97
C ASP A 172 -58.00 -6.70 -9.20
N LEU A 173 -59.30 -6.67 -9.59
CA LEU A 173 -60.04 -7.87 -10.02
C LEU A 173 -59.40 -8.55 -11.24
N SER A 174 -58.96 -7.77 -12.23
CA SER A 174 -58.26 -8.34 -13.40
C SER A 174 -56.89 -8.91 -13.03
N TRP A 175 -56.16 -8.28 -12.11
CA TRP A 175 -54.89 -8.80 -11.58
C TRP A 175 -55.08 -10.10 -10.80
N PHE A 176 -56.11 -10.22 -9.97
CA PHE A 176 -56.41 -11.47 -9.27
C PHE A 176 -56.66 -12.61 -10.26
N LEU A 177 -57.47 -12.39 -11.30
CA LEU A 177 -57.69 -13.42 -12.33
C LEU A 177 -56.39 -13.81 -13.04
N ARG A 178 -55.57 -12.81 -13.38
CA ARG A 178 -54.29 -13.02 -14.08
C ARG A 178 -53.27 -13.77 -13.22
N TYR A 179 -53.18 -13.46 -11.93
CA TYR A 179 -52.29 -14.19 -11.03
C TYR A 179 -52.79 -15.61 -10.76
N VAL A 180 -54.11 -15.84 -10.72
CA VAL A 180 -54.67 -17.20 -10.64
C VAL A 180 -54.30 -18.00 -11.89
N THR A 181 -54.43 -17.44 -13.10
CA THR A 181 -54.02 -18.16 -14.31
C THR A 181 -52.51 -18.43 -14.32
N TYR A 182 -51.67 -17.49 -13.86
CA TYR A 182 -50.23 -17.71 -13.72
C TYR A 182 -49.90 -18.79 -12.68
N ALA A 183 -50.58 -18.82 -11.55
CA ALA A 183 -50.40 -19.83 -10.51
C ALA A 183 -50.75 -21.23 -11.02
N ILE A 184 -51.87 -21.36 -11.75
CA ILE A 184 -52.31 -22.62 -12.36
C ILE A 184 -51.25 -23.13 -13.35
N VAL A 185 -50.71 -22.26 -14.20
CA VAL A 185 -49.66 -22.63 -15.16
C VAL A 185 -48.35 -22.99 -14.44
N ALA A 186 -47.95 -22.22 -13.42
CA ALA A 186 -46.76 -22.45 -12.61
C ALA A 186 -46.84 -23.70 -11.71
N GLY A 187 -48.06 -24.16 -11.41
CA GLY A 187 -48.34 -25.32 -10.57
C GLY A 187 -48.15 -25.14 -9.07
N ASP A 188 -47.86 -23.91 -8.63
CA ASP A 188 -47.59 -23.58 -7.22
C ASP A 188 -48.34 -22.27 -6.87
N PRO A 189 -49.11 -22.22 -5.76
CA PRO A 189 -49.80 -21.01 -5.33
C PRO A 189 -48.87 -19.91 -4.80
N ASN A 190 -47.55 -20.09 -4.77
CA ASN A 190 -46.61 -19.13 -4.20
C ASN A 190 -46.77 -17.69 -4.74
N ILE A 191 -47.08 -17.51 -6.04
CA ILE A 191 -47.34 -16.18 -6.62
C ILE A 191 -48.56 -15.49 -5.99
N LEU A 192 -49.58 -16.27 -5.61
CA LEU A 192 -50.76 -15.76 -4.91
C LEU A 192 -50.35 -15.41 -3.48
N VAL A 193 -49.77 -16.36 -2.76
CA VAL A 193 -49.36 -16.20 -1.35
C VAL A 193 -48.52 -14.95 -1.15
N VAL A 194 -47.45 -14.75 -1.93
CA VAL A 194 -46.52 -13.63 -1.73
C VAL A 194 -47.18 -12.27 -1.96
N ASN A 195 -48.09 -12.18 -2.94
CA ASN A 195 -48.67 -10.90 -3.36
C ASN A 195 -49.97 -10.55 -2.63
N THR A 196 -50.70 -11.54 -2.10
CA THR A 196 -51.95 -11.31 -1.36
C THR A 196 -51.74 -11.28 0.15
N ARG A 197 -50.69 -11.93 0.67
CA ARG A 197 -50.36 -11.88 2.10
C ARG A 197 -50.09 -10.45 2.53
N GLY A 198 -50.90 -9.95 3.46
CA GLY A 198 -50.78 -8.60 3.99
C GLY A 198 -51.44 -7.51 3.15
N LEU A 199 -52.05 -7.87 2.02
CA LEU A 199 -52.83 -6.94 1.20
C LEU A 199 -54.10 -6.47 1.94
N LYS A 200 -54.62 -7.27 2.87
CA LYS A 200 -55.80 -6.97 3.69
C LYS A 200 -55.76 -5.57 4.31
N GLU A 201 -54.74 -5.30 5.11
CA GLU A 201 -54.59 -4.04 5.85
C GLU A 201 -54.37 -2.85 4.90
N ILE A 202 -53.71 -3.09 3.76
CA ILE A 202 -53.54 -2.08 2.71
C ILE A 202 -54.91 -1.75 2.08
N LEU A 203 -55.74 -2.76 1.83
CA LEU A 203 -57.08 -2.61 1.27
C LEU A 203 -58.07 -2.00 2.25
N GLU A 204 -58.03 -2.35 3.54
CA GLU A 204 -58.94 -1.80 4.57
C GLU A 204 -58.91 -0.27 4.63
N ASN A 205 -57.78 0.36 4.31
CA ASN A 205 -57.64 1.81 4.27
C ASN A 205 -58.39 2.47 3.10
N ALA A 206 -58.68 1.73 2.03
CA ALA A 206 -59.20 2.29 0.77
C ALA A 206 -60.53 1.66 0.30
N CYS A 207 -60.81 0.41 0.64
CA CYS A 207 -61.99 -0.34 0.22
C CYS A 207 -62.44 -1.37 1.26
N SER A 208 -63.64 -1.92 1.09
CA SER A 208 -64.16 -2.99 1.95
C SER A 208 -63.53 -4.33 1.54
N VAL A 209 -62.80 -4.96 2.47
CA VAL A 209 -62.24 -6.31 2.27
C VAL A 209 -63.35 -7.33 2.07
N ASP A 210 -64.47 -7.22 2.78
CA ASP A 210 -65.62 -8.10 2.60
C ASP A 210 -66.18 -8.05 1.17
N ALA A 211 -66.21 -6.85 0.55
CA ALA A 211 -66.57 -6.71 -0.86
C ALA A 211 -65.56 -7.41 -1.78
N THR A 212 -64.25 -7.32 -1.51
CA THR A 212 -63.25 -8.04 -2.31
C THR A 212 -63.38 -9.57 -2.17
N VAL A 213 -63.66 -10.08 -0.97
CA VAL A 213 -63.88 -11.52 -0.75
C VAL A 213 -65.11 -12.01 -1.52
N VAL A 214 -66.22 -11.27 -1.49
CA VAL A 214 -67.42 -11.61 -2.25
C VAL A 214 -67.14 -11.59 -3.76
N ALA A 215 -66.40 -10.61 -4.26
CA ALA A 215 -66.01 -10.56 -5.67
C ALA A 215 -65.18 -11.79 -6.08
N LEU A 216 -64.21 -12.19 -5.27
CA LEU A 216 -63.37 -13.37 -5.53
C LEU A 216 -64.15 -14.68 -5.48
N MET A 217 -65.12 -14.81 -4.55
CA MET A 217 -66.04 -15.95 -4.52
C MET A 217 -66.89 -16.03 -5.80
N GLU A 218 -67.37 -14.89 -6.30
CA GLU A 218 -68.13 -14.83 -7.54
C GLU A 218 -67.25 -15.17 -8.75
N MET A 219 -66.00 -14.66 -8.79
CA MET A 219 -65.04 -15.01 -9.83
C MET A 219 -64.77 -16.52 -9.85
N ARG A 220 -64.60 -17.15 -8.67
CA ARG A 220 -64.42 -18.61 -8.56
C ARG A 220 -65.59 -19.36 -9.18
N VAL A 221 -66.83 -19.01 -8.82
CA VAL A 221 -68.04 -19.66 -9.36
C VAL A 221 -68.18 -19.40 -10.87
N ALA A 222 -67.88 -18.18 -11.33
CA ALA A 222 -67.89 -17.81 -12.74
C ALA A 222 -66.88 -18.65 -13.55
N CYS A 223 -65.65 -18.80 -13.06
CA CYS A 223 -64.62 -19.64 -13.68
C CYS A 223 -65.05 -21.11 -13.77
N MET A 224 -65.59 -21.69 -12.69
CA MET A 224 -66.03 -23.09 -12.67
C MET A 224 -67.17 -23.39 -13.66
N ASN A 225 -68.03 -22.41 -13.95
CA ASN A 225 -69.15 -22.58 -14.88
C ASN A 225 -68.71 -22.83 -16.34
N TYR A 226 -67.48 -22.47 -16.71
CA TYR A 226 -66.94 -22.76 -18.04
C TYR A 226 -66.47 -24.22 -18.19
N PHE A 227 -66.25 -24.95 -17.08
CA PHE A 227 -65.72 -26.32 -17.07
C PHE A 227 -66.76 -27.36 -16.63
N LYS A 228 -67.99 -27.29 -17.12
CA LYS A 228 -69.10 -28.16 -16.65
C LYS A 228 -68.79 -29.66 -16.73
N ASN A 229 -68.04 -30.08 -17.74
CA ASN A 229 -67.74 -31.49 -18.02
C ASN A 229 -66.37 -31.97 -17.47
N ASP A 230 -65.54 -31.07 -16.96
CA ASP A 230 -64.18 -31.40 -16.46
C ASP A 230 -64.09 -31.12 -14.95
N GLN A 231 -64.15 -32.19 -14.15
CA GLN A 231 -64.13 -32.10 -12.70
C GLN A 231 -62.75 -31.77 -12.16
N GLU A 232 -61.69 -32.31 -12.75
CA GLU A 232 -60.31 -32.03 -12.33
C GLU A 232 -59.95 -30.55 -12.52
N ALA A 233 -60.39 -29.95 -13.63
CA ALA A 233 -60.20 -28.52 -13.88
C ALA A 233 -60.93 -27.65 -12.84
N LYS A 234 -62.16 -28.02 -12.45
CA LYS A 234 -62.91 -27.32 -11.40
C LYS A 234 -62.20 -27.41 -10.06
N ASP A 235 -61.70 -28.59 -9.70
CA ASP A 235 -61.04 -28.82 -8.41
C ASP A 235 -59.74 -27.99 -8.32
N LEU A 236 -58.94 -27.97 -9.40
CA LEU A 236 -57.75 -27.11 -9.49
C LEU A 236 -58.09 -25.63 -9.34
N ILE A 237 -59.06 -25.13 -10.11
CA ILE A 237 -59.49 -23.72 -10.04
C ILE A 237 -59.97 -23.40 -8.61
N SER A 238 -60.79 -24.28 -8.02
CA SER A 238 -61.31 -24.07 -6.67
C SER A 238 -60.19 -23.97 -5.65
N GLN A 239 -59.20 -24.86 -5.72
CA GLN A 239 -58.04 -24.85 -4.83
C GLN A 239 -57.28 -23.52 -4.89
N TYR A 240 -56.90 -23.05 -6.09
CA TYR A 240 -56.15 -21.78 -6.21
C TYR A 240 -56.95 -20.55 -5.77
N PHE A 241 -58.26 -20.52 -6.02
CA PHE A 241 -59.11 -19.43 -5.53
C PHE A 241 -59.31 -19.49 -4.01
N GLU A 242 -59.40 -20.68 -3.42
CA GLU A 242 -59.46 -20.85 -1.96
C GLU A 242 -58.17 -20.41 -1.30
N ASP A 243 -57.00 -20.78 -1.84
CA ASP A 243 -55.70 -20.32 -1.36
C ASP A 243 -55.61 -18.79 -1.41
N LEU A 244 -56.02 -18.17 -2.51
CA LEU A 244 -56.04 -16.71 -2.65
C LEU A 244 -56.96 -16.03 -1.63
N ILE A 245 -58.17 -16.56 -1.41
CA ILE A 245 -59.13 -16.00 -0.45
C ILE A 245 -58.63 -16.18 0.99
N ASN A 246 -58.05 -17.33 1.29
CA ASN A 246 -57.49 -17.63 2.61
C ASN A 246 -56.33 -16.68 2.92
N GLU A 247 -55.38 -16.54 2.01
CA GLU A 247 -54.23 -15.64 2.18
C GLU A 247 -54.65 -14.17 2.29
N LEU A 248 -55.66 -13.73 1.53
CA LEU A 248 -56.20 -12.37 1.65
C LEU A 248 -56.84 -12.12 3.02
N LYS A 249 -57.44 -13.12 3.65
CA LYS A 249 -58.06 -12.96 5.00
C LYS A 249 -57.01 -12.93 6.11
N THR A 250 -55.84 -13.51 5.88
CA THR A 250 -54.78 -13.56 6.89
C THR A 250 -54.21 -12.16 7.18
N PRO A 251 -53.87 -11.86 8.44
CA PRO A 251 -53.25 -10.59 8.81
C PRO A 251 -51.83 -10.46 8.26
N THR A 252 -51.31 -9.23 8.18
CA THR A 252 -49.92 -9.01 7.77
C THR A 252 -48.98 -9.74 8.73
N PRO A 253 -48.05 -10.56 8.23
CA PRO A 253 -47.02 -11.13 9.08
C PRO A 253 -46.04 -10.04 9.53
N ALA A 254 -45.53 -10.16 10.76
CA ALA A 254 -44.53 -9.23 11.28
C ALA A 254 -43.25 -9.24 10.44
N ASN A 255 -42.61 -8.07 10.33
CA ASN A 255 -41.33 -7.93 9.65
C ASN A 255 -40.23 -8.74 10.37
N LYS A 256 -39.33 -9.31 9.59
CA LYS A 256 -38.10 -9.93 10.10
C LYS A 256 -37.10 -8.84 10.45
N VAL A 257 -36.92 -8.60 11.74
CA VAL A 257 -35.94 -7.64 12.25
C VAL A 257 -34.58 -8.33 12.42
N ARG A 258 -33.54 -7.65 11.95
CA ARG A 258 -32.13 -7.97 12.19
C ARG A 258 -31.61 -6.99 13.24
N GLN A 259 -31.37 -7.50 14.45
CA GLN A 259 -30.84 -6.72 15.56
C GLN A 259 -29.33 -6.46 15.39
N SER A 260 -28.85 -5.36 15.98
CA SER A 260 -27.43 -5.01 16.02
C SER A 260 -26.75 -5.65 17.24
N TYR A 261 -25.63 -6.35 17.01
CA TYR A 261 -24.81 -6.95 18.07
C TYR A 261 -23.73 -6.01 18.62
N SER A 262 -23.43 -4.96 17.87
CA SER A 262 -22.37 -4.00 18.15
C SER A 262 -22.81 -2.64 17.62
N PRO A 263 -22.35 -1.52 18.22
CA PRO A 263 -22.74 -0.19 17.79
C PRO A 263 -22.38 0.12 16.32
N ASP A 264 -21.36 -0.56 15.78
CA ASP A 264 -20.85 -0.32 14.42
C ASP A 264 -21.69 -1.02 13.31
N VAL A 265 -22.58 -1.94 13.72
CA VAL A 265 -23.45 -2.70 12.82
C VAL A 265 -24.85 -2.11 12.89
N GLN A 266 -25.38 -1.70 11.74
CA GLN A 266 -26.74 -1.16 11.66
C GLN A 266 -27.79 -2.27 11.77
N GLY A 267 -28.87 -2.00 12.51
CA GLY A 267 -30.08 -2.82 12.48
C GLY A 267 -30.85 -2.62 11.17
N LEU A 268 -31.51 -3.68 10.70
CA LEU A 268 -32.29 -3.67 9.47
C LEU A 268 -33.58 -4.47 9.64
N GLU A 269 -34.55 -4.28 8.75
CA GLU A 269 -35.76 -5.10 8.71
C GLU A 269 -36.07 -5.57 7.28
N LEU A 270 -36.77 -6.71 7.19
CA LEU A 270 -37.22 -7.30 5.94
C LEU A 270 -38.70 -7.67 6.04
N PRO A 271 -39.55 -7.23 5.10
CA PRO A 271 -40.91 -7.73 5.01
C PRO A 271 -40.94 -9.25 4.84
N GLN A 272 -41.77 -9.94 5.63
CA GLN A 272 -41.85 -11.40 5.59
C GLN A 272 -42.31 -11.93 4.22
N SER A 273 -43.12 -11.18 3.48
CA SER A 273 -43.51 -11.51 2.10
C SER A 273 -42.31 -11.67 1.18
N TYR A 274 -41.29 -10.81 1.31
CA TYR A 274 -40.04 -10.92 0.55
C TYR A 274 -39.24 -12.17 0.91
N TYR A 275 -39.26 -12.58 2.18
CA TYR A 275 -38.65 -13.84 2.63
C TYR A 275 -39.37 -15.06 2.07
N ASN A 276 -40.70 -15.04 2.03
CA ASN A 276 -41.51 -16.15 1.50
C ASN A 276 -41.34 -16.30 -0.02
N ALA A 277 -41.15 -15.19 -0.74
CA ALA A 277 -40.86 -15.18 -2.18
C ALA A 277 -39.48 -15.77 -2.51
N ALA A 278 -38.52 -15.59 -1.60
CA ALA A 278 -37.17 -16.06 -1.78
C ALA A 278 -37.11 -17.59 -1.89
N GLU A 279 -36.05 -18.07 -2.53
CA GLU A 279 -35.75 -19.50 -2.62
C GLU A 279 -35.67 -20.14 -1.22
N ARG A 280 -36.41 -21.22 -1.00
CA ARG A 280 -36.38 -21.96 0.26
C ARG A 280 -35.03 -22.68 0.39
N ARG A 281 -34.10 -22.05 1.09
CA ARG A 281 -32.82 -22.69 1.47
C ARG A 281 -33.04 -23.65 2.61
N GLN A 282 -32.68 -24.91 2.39
CA GLN A 282 -32.78 -25.93 3.43
C GLN A 282 -31.74 -25.69 4.53
N LYS A 283 -32.15 -25.88 5.79
CA LYS A 283 -31.28 -25.79 6.97
C LYS A 283 -31.05 -27.19 7.51
N PHE A 284 -29.79 -27.57 7.63
CA PHE A 284 -29.39 -28.88 8.14
C PHE A 284 -29.18 -28.79 9.66
N VAL A 285 -29.87 -29.65 10.40
CA VAL A 285 -29.82 -29.69 11.86
C VAL A 285 -29.38 -31.08 12.28
N MET A 286 -28.40 -31.17 13.18
CA MET A 286 -27.91 -32.44 13.71
C MET A 286 -28.65 -32.80 15.00
N LYS A 287 -29.40 -33.90 14.97
CA LYS A 287 -30.10 -34.46 16.15
C LYS A 287 -29.71 -35.93 16.37
N PRO A 288 -29.68 -36.41 17.62
CA PRO A 288 -29.19 -37.76 17.94
C PRO A 288 -30.04 -38.89 17.32
N GLY A 289 -31.36 -38.67 17.15
CA GLY A 289 -32.31 -39.66 16.62
C GLY A 289 -32.48 -39.69 15.10
N LEU A 290 -31.67 -38.94 14.33
CA LEU A 290 -31.76 -38.93 12.86
C LEU A 290 -31.29 -40.26 12.26
N SER A 291 -31.84 -40.59 11.09
CA SER A 291 -31.37 -41.72 10.28
C SER A 291 -29.91 -41.53 9.84
N ALA A 292 -29.21 -42.63 9.51
CA ALA A 292 -27.82 -42.56 9.07
C ALA A 292 -27.66 -41.68 7.81
N THR A 293 -28.62 -41.76 6.87
CA THR A 293 -28.63 -40.98 5.63
C THR A 293 -28.81 -39.48 5.89
N GLU A 294 -29.68 -39.09 6.82
CA GLU A 294 -29.86 -37.70 7.23
C GLU A 294 -28.60 -37.16 7.93
N LYS A 295 -28.01 -37.95 8.86
CA LYS A 295 -26.75 -37.58 9.51
C LYS A 295 -25.63 -37.37 8.50
N ASP A 296 -25.53 -38.23 7.49
CA ASP A 296 -24.55 -38.07 6.41
C ASP A 296 -24.82 -36.82 5.55
N ALA A 297 -26.09 -36.50 5.28
CA ALA A 297 -26.46 -35.28 4.56
C ALA A 297 -26.07 -34.01 5.33
N VAL A 298 -26.26 -34.00 6.66
CA VAL A 298 -25.86 -32.90 7.55
C VAL A 298 -24.33 -32.73 7.56
N VAL A 299 -23.58 -33.82 7.66
CA VAL A 299 -22.10 -33.78 7.61
C VAL A 299 -21.61 -33.27 6.25
N LYS A 300 -22.20 -33.75 5.14
CA LYS A 300 -21.89 -33.24 3.79
C LYS A 300 -22.23 -31.75 3.64
N ALA A 301 -23.33 -31.29 4.23
CA ALA A 301 -23.66 -29.86 4.27
C ALA A 301 -22.60 -29.05 5.01
N ALA A 302 -22.09 -29.56 6.14
CA ALA A 302 -21.01 -28.91 6.89
C ALA A 302 -19.72 -28.82 6.08
N TYR A 303 -19.35 -29.86 5.34
CA TYR A 303 -18.19 -29.81 4.44
C TYR A 303 -18.35 -28.77 3.32
N ARG A 304 -19.52 -28.71 2.70
CA ARG A 304 -19.84 -27.73 1.65
C ARG A 304 -19.80 -26.29 2.16
N GLN A 305 -20.24 -26.06 3.39
CA GLN A 305 -20.17 -24.74 4.02
C GLN A 305 -18.73 -24.33 4.37
N VAL A 306 -17.98 -25.20 5.06
CA VAL A 306 -16.65 -24.86 5.60
C VAL A 306 -15.56 -24.87 4.51
N PHE A 307 -15.61 -25.84 3.58
CA PHE A 307 -14.62 -25.99 2.51
C PHE A 307 -15.10 -25.47 1.14
N GLU A 308 -16.30 -24.90 1.09
CA GLU A 308 -16.99 -24.40 -0.12
C GLU A 308 -17.39 -25.49 -1.13
N ARG A 309 -17.04 -26.74 -0.86
CA ARG A 309 -17.25 -27.90 -1.73
C ARG A 309 -17.23 -29.18 -0.92
N ASP A 310 -17.79 -30.24 -1.48
CA ASP A 310 -17.68 -31.57 -0.88
C ASP A 310 -16.30 -32.18 -1.16
N ILE A 311 -15.43 -32.11 -0.16
CA ILE A 311 -14.07 -32.68 -0.23
C ILE A 311 -14.06 -34.21 -0.16
N SER A 312 -15.10 -34.82 0.43
CA SER A 312 -15.19 -36.27 0.59
C SER A 312 -15.39 -36.94 -0.76
N ARG A 313 -16.35 -36.42 -1.55
CA ARG A 313 -16.66 -36.92 -2.88
C ARG A 313 -15.56 -36.61 -3.90
N ALA A 314 -14.96 -35.43 -3.85
CA ALA A 314 -14.01 -34.99 -4.87
C ALA A 314 -12.60 -35.59 -4.69
N TYR A 315 -12.12 -35.73 -3.46
CA TYR A 315 -10.73 -36.10 -3.17
C TYR A 315 -10.59 -37.28 -2.19
N SER A 316 -11.70 -37.91 -1.79
CA SER A 316 -11.72 -38.96 -0.76
C SER A 316 -11.08 -38.51 0.57
N GLN A 317 -11.21 -37.21 0.89
CA GLN A 317 -10.71 -36.63 2.14
C GLN A 317 -11.84 -36.54 3.16
N SER A 318 -11.64 -37.10 4.34
CA SER A 318 -12.58 -37.00 5.47
C SER A 318 -11.83 -36.93 6.79
N ILE A 319 -12.51 -36.45 7.83
CA ILE A 319 -11.97 -36.45 9.20
C ILE A 319 -12.84 -37.40 10.02
N SER A 320 -12.62 -38.70 9.80
CA SER A 320 -13.49 -39.79 10.28
C SER A 320 -13.81 -39.71 11.78
N TYR A 321 -12.83 -39.40 12.65
CA TYR A 321 -13.07 -39.34 14.09
C TYR A 321 -14.06 -38.22 14.49
N LEU A 322 -14.04 -37.07 13.80
CA LEU A 322 -14.97 -35.98 14.06
C LEU A 322 -16.38 -36.34 13.59
N GLU A 323 -16.49 -37.03 12.46
CA GLU A 323 -17.78 -37.51 11.95
C GLU A 323 -18.43 -38.50 12.91
N SER A 324 -17.67 -39.45 13.44
CA SER A 324 -18.19 -40.41 14.43
C SER A 324 -18.67 -39.69 15.70
N GLN A 325 -17.89 -38.75 16.23
CA GLN A 325 -18.26 -38.00 17.43
C GLN A 325 -19.54 -37.18 17.24
N VAL A 326 -19.70 -36.51 16.08
CA VAL A 326 -20.91 -35.71 15.82
C VAL A 326 -22.12 -36.61 15.54
N LYS A 327 -21.93 -37.76 14.88
CA LYS A 327 -23.00 -38.75 14.61
C LYS A 327 -23.52 -39.41 15.89
N ASN A 328 -22.64 -39.62 16.87
CA ASN A 328 -22.98 -40.16 18.19
C ASN A 328 -23.59 -39.10 19.12
N GLY A 329 -23.34 -37.81 18.86
CA GLY A 329 -23.76 -36.71 19.72
C GLY A 329 -22.77 -36.40 20.85
N ASP A 330 -21.55 -36.93 20.80
CA ASP A 330 -20.47 -36.63 21.76
C ASP A 330 -20.01 -35.16 21.65
N ILE A 331 -20.13 -34.58 20.46
CA ILE A 331 -19.88 -33.17 20.18
C ILE A 331 -21.07 -32.57 19.45
N SER A 332 -21.36 -31.30 19.74
CA SER A 332 -22.37 -30.53 19.03
C SER A 332 -21.93 -30.16 17.62
N MET A 333 -22.87 -29.71 16.79
CA MET A 333 -22.59 -29.23 15.44
C MET A 333 -21.65 -28.02 15.47
N LYS A 334 -21.83 -27.12 16.46
CA LYS A 334 -20.94 -25.99 16.75
C LYS A 334 -19.49 -26.44 17.00
N GLU A 335 -19.29 -27.44 17.86
CA GLU A 335 -17.95 -27.95 18.17
C GLU A 335 -17.32 -28.71 16.99
N PHE A 336 -18.15 -29.42 16.20
CA PHE A 336 -17.69 -30.03 14.96
C PHE A 336 -17.15 -28.98 13.98
N ILE A 337 -17.85 -27.86 13.78
CA ILE A 337 -17.40 -26.76 12.90
C ILE A 337 -16.12 -26.11 13.42
N ARG A 338 -16.04 -25.87 14.74
CA ARG A 338 -14.83 -25.35 15.38
C ARG A 338 -13.62 -26.25 15.08
N ARG A 339 -13.75 -27.56 15.26
CA ARG A 339 -12.67 -28.53 15.02
C ARG A 339 -12.33 -28.68 13.54
N LEU A 340 -13.34 -28.64 12.66
CA LEU A 340 -13.13 -28.63 11.20
C LEU A 340 -12.30 -27.41 10.77
N ALA A 341 -12.64 -26.22 11.25
CA ALA A 341 -11.96 -24.99 10.85
C ALA A 341 -10.56 -24.83 11.50
N LYS A 342 -10.28 -25.56 12.60
CA LYS A 342 -8.94 -25.68 13.17
C LYS A 342 -8.09 -26.80 12.54
N SER A 343 -8.68 -27.61 11.66
CA SER A 343 -7.98 -28.76 11.08
C SER A 343 -6.78 -28.34 10.20
N PRO A 344 -5.75 -29.19 10.07
CA PRO A 344 -4.66 -28.96 9.12
C PRO A 344 -5.14 -28.81 7.67
N LEU A 345 -6.24 -29.48 7.30
CA LEU A 345 -6.84 -29.38 5.98
C LEU A 345 -7.37 -27.97 5.72
N TYR A 346 -8.09 -27.38 6.68
CA TYR A 346 -8.59 -26.02 6.55
C TYR A 346 -7.44 -25.01 6.47
N ARG A 347 -6.42 -25.16 7.32
CA ARG A 347 -5.22 -24.31 7.31
C ARG A 347 -4.51 -24.33 5.94
N LYS A 348 -4.28 -25.50 5.37
CA LYS A 348 -3.62 -25.66 4.07
C LYS A 348 -4.39 -25.00 2.93
N GLN A 349 -5.73 -25.04 2.98
CA GLN A 349 -6.58 -24.52 1.91
C GLN A 349 -6.89 -23.03 2.05
N PHE A 350 -7.19 -22.55 3.27
CA PHE A 350 -7.77 -21.23 3.53
C PHE A 350 -6.93 -20.30 4.40
N TYR A 351 -5.79 -20.76 4.93
CA TYR A 351 -4.88 -19.92 5.71
C TYR A 351 -3.55 -19.67 4.98
N GLU A 352 -2.80 -20.73 4.65
CA GLU A 352 -1.45 -20.65 4.08
C GLU A 352 -1.33 -19.89 2.75
N PRO A 353 -2.27 -20.01 1.77
CA PRO A 353 -2.14 -19.31 0.50
C PRO A 353 -2.68 -17.87 0.53
N TYR A 354 -3.03 -17.33 1.70
CA TYR A 354 -3.68 -16.03 1.85
C TYR A 354 -2.97 -15.12 2.87
N SER A 355 -3.16 -13.82 2.73
CA SER A 355 -2.79 -12.85 3.76
C SER A 355 -3.77 -12.90 4.93
N ASN A 356 -3.34 -12.55 6.14
CA ASN A 356 -4.21 -12.50 7.33
C ASN A 356 -5.49 -11.69 7.08
N SER A 357 -5.41 -10.60 6.31
CA SER A 357 -6.57 -9.80 5.95
C SER A 357 -7.59 -10.60 5.14
N ARG A 358 -7.14 -11.42 4.18
CA ARG A 358 -8.02 -12.24 3.35
C ARG A 358 -8.55 -13.47 4.11
N VAL A 359 -7.75 -14.02 5.02
CA VAL A 359 -8.18 -15.10 5.93
C VAL A 359 -9.41 -14.69 6.73
N VAL A 360 -9.41 -13.48 7.31
CA VAL A 360 -10.56 -12.95 8.07
C VAL A 360 -11.82 -12.94 7.19
N GLU A 361 -11.74 -12.40 5.97
CA GLU A 361 -12.89 -12.32 5.06
C GLU A 361 -13.48 -13.69 4.70
N LEU A 362 -12.62 -14.69 4.48
CA LEU A 362 -13.04 -16.06 4.19
C LEU A 362 -13.63 -16.73 5.44
N ALA A 363 -13.03 -16.56 6.61
CA ALA A 363 -13.55 -17.13 7.86
C ALA A 363 -14.97 -16.63 8.18
N PHE A 364 -15.26 -15.34 7.94
CA PHE A 364 -16.62 -14.79 8.05
C PHE A 364 -17.62 -15.51 7.14
N ARG A 365 -17.22 -15.84 5.90
CA ARG A 365 -18.07 -16.60 4.98
C ARG A 365 -18.33 -18.01 5.50
N HIS A 366 -17.28 -18.72 5.92
CA HIS A 366 -17.37 -20.13 6.29
C HIS A 366 -18.15 -20.34 7.59
N ILE A 367 -17.88 -19.51 8.61
CA ILE A 367 -18.37 -19.73 9.96
C ILE A 367 -19.67 -18.96 10.21
N LEU A 368 -19.72 -17.68 9.82
CA LEU A 368 -20.89 -16.84 10.05
C LEU A 368 -21.84 -16.78 8.85
N GLY A 369 -21.45 -17.32 7.69
CA GLY A 369 -22.29 -17.29 6.50
C GLY A 369 -22.55 -15.87 5.96
N ARG A 370 -21.77 -14.87 6.37
CA ARG A 370 -21.91 -13.48 5.93
C ARG A 370 -20.54 -12.86 5.64
N ALA A 371 -20.55 -11.59 5.25
CA ALA A 371 -19.36 -10.81 5.13
C ALA A 371 -19.18 -9.85 6.32
N PRO A 372 -17.95 -9.35 6.57
CA PRO A 372 -17.74 -8.25 7.51
C PRO A 372 -18.62 -7.05 7.15
N SER A 373 -19.20 -6.43 8.18
CA SER A 373 -20.14 -5.33 8.03
C SER A 373 -19.41 -3.99 8.06
N SER A 374 -18.53 -3.76 9.04
CA SER A 374 -17.81 -2.50 9.25
C SER A 374 -16.29 -2.67 9.24
N LYS A 375 -15.58 -1.53 9.24
CA LYS A 375 -14.12 -1.48 9.32
C LYS A 375 -13.64 -1.85 10.72
N GLU A 376 -14.36 -1.40 11.74
CA GLU A 376 -14.10 -1.63 13.16
C GLU A 376 -14.23 -3.11 13.50
N GLU A 377 -15.28 -3.75 12.98
CA GLU A 377 -15.46 -5.20 13.09
C GLU A 377 -14.27 -5.94 12.46
N PHE A 378 -13.85 -5.54 11.26
CA PHE A 378 -12.70 -6.13 10.60
C PHE A 378 -11.41 -5.96 11.43
N GLN A 379 -11.17 -4.76 11.98
CA GLN A 379 -9.99 -4.48 12.80
C GLN A 379 -9.95 -5.34 14.08
N LYS A 380 -11.10 -5.55 14.73
CA LYS A 380 -11.21 -6.42 15.92
C LYS A 380 -10.74 -7.84 15.61
N TYR A 381 -11.30 -8.48 14.58
CA TYR A 381 -10.92 -9.86 14.24
C TYR A 381 -9.53 -9.96 13.61
N PHE A 382 -9.08 -8.92 12.91
CA PHE A 382 -7.71 -8.86 12.39
C PHE A 382 -6.66 -8.80 13.52
N ALA A 383 -6.94 -8.07 14.61
CA ALA A 383 -6.07 -8.04 15.79
C ALA A 383 -5.97 -9.42 16.45
N ILE A 384 -7.11 -10.13 16.59
CA ILE A 384 -7.17 -11.48 17.14
C ILE A 384 -6.32 -12.47 16.32
N VAL A 385 -6.46 -12.45 14.98
CA VAL A 385 -5.64 -13.31 14.08
C VAL A 385 -4.17 -12.98 14.19
N SER A 386 -3.82 -11.69 14.28
CA SER A 386 -2.43 -11.26 14.29
C SER A 386 -1.71 -11.66 15.58
N GLN A 387 -2.43 -11.78 16.70
CA GLN A 387 -1.88 -12.19 18.00
C GLN A 387 -1.95 -13.71 18.23
N GLY A 388 -3.10 -14.33 17.95
CA GLY A 388 -3.39 -15.73 18.30
C GLY A 388 -3.46 -16.69 17.12
N GLY A 389 -3.19 -16.23 15.90
CA GLY A 389 -3.23 -17.05 14.69
C GLY A 389 -4.64 -17.53 14.32
N LEU A 390 -4.70 -18.60 13.52
CA LEU A 390 -5.95 -19.19 13.06
C LEU A 390 -6.85 -19.71 14.21
N PRO A 391 -6.36 -20.48 15.21
CA PRO A 391 -7.24 -21.06 16.24
C PRO A 391 -8.02 -20.00 17.03
N ALA A 392 -7.36 -18.91 17.42
CA ALA A 392 -7.98 -17.82 18.17
C ALA A 392 -9.09 -17.10 17.36
N LEU A 393 -8.90 -16.94 16.05
CA LEU A 393 -9.94 -16.38 15.18
C LEU A 393 -11.17 -17.27 15.12
N ILE A 394 -10.98 -18.58 14.94
CA ILE A 394 -12.09 -19.54 14.87
C ILE A 394 -12.87 -19.54 16.17
N ASP A 395 -12.18 -19.55 17.32
CA ASP A 395 -12.83 -19.50 18.63
C ASP A 395 -13.62 -18.21 18.80
N ALA A 396 -13.02 -17.05 18.49
CA ALA A 396 -13.71 -15.77 18.59
C ALA A 396 -14.97 -15.67 17.71
N LEU A 397 -14.98 -16.30 16.52
CA LEU A 397 -16.15 -16.30 15.64
C LEU A 397 -17.24 -17.28 16.11
N VAL A 398 -16.85 -18.47 16.54
CA VAL A 398 -17.79 -19.52 17.00
C VAL A 398 -18.39 -19.19 18.36
N ASP A 399 -17.64 -18.52 19.24
CA ASP A 399 -18.12 -18.08 20.56
C ASP A 399 -18.84 -16.73 20.54
N SER A 400 -19.04 -16.14 19.37
CA SER A 400 -19.82 -14.91 19.24
C SER A 400 -21.30 -15.16 19.56
N GLN A 401 -21.96 -14.16 20.16
CA GLN A 401 -23.40 -14.19 20.41
C GLN A 401 -24.18 -14.35 19.10
N GLU A 402 -23.73 -13.68 18.04
CA GLU A 402 -24.32 -13.82 16.70
C GLU A 402 -24.32 -15.26 16.20
N TYR A 403 -23.23 -16.01 16.38
CA TYR A 403 -23.20 -17.41 15.97
C TYR A 403 -24.30 -18.22 16.69
N SER A 404 -24.43 -18.00 18.00
CA SER A 404 -25.39 -18.71 18.85
C SER A 404 -26.84 -18.38 18.49
N ASP A 405 -27.14 -17.13 18.14
CA ASP A 405 -28.50 -16.70 17.77
C ASP A 405 -28.95 -17.26 16.40
N TYR A 406 -28.06 -17.33 15.42
CA TYR A 406 -28.44 -17.77 14.06
C TYR A 406 -28.38 -19.29 13.89
N PHE A 407 -27.41 -19.95 14.52
CA PHE A 407 -27.12 -21.37 14.30
C PHE A 407 -27.34 -22.23 15.54
N GLY A 408 -27.23 -21.64 16.73
CA GLY A 408 -27.22 -22.38 17.99
C GLY A 408 -26.10 -23.42 18.01
N GLU A 409 -26.36 -24.58 18.60
CA GLU A 409 -25.39 -25.67 18.69
C GLU A 409 -25.66 -26.84 17.73
N GLU A 410 -26.84 -26.89 17.11
CA GLU A 410 -27.30 -28.03 16.31
C GLU A 410 -27.33 -27.73 14.79
N THR A 411 -27.43 -26.46 14.39
CA THR A 411 -27.61 -26.09 12.98
C THR A 411 -26.28 -25.90 12.27
N VAL A 412 -26.15 -26.44 11.07
CA VAL A 412 -25.01 -26.15 10.19
C VAL A 412 -25.11 -24.70 9.69
N PRO A 413 -24.02 -23.91 9.74
CA PRO A 413 -23.99 -22.57 9.18
C PRO A 413 -24.39 -22.57 7.72
N TYR A 414 -25.07 -21.51 7.32
CA TYR A 414 -25.58 -21.35 5.97
C TYR A 414 -25.31 -19.93 5.47
N LEU A 415 -25.17 -19.77 4.16
CA LEU A 415 -24.95 -18.46 3.55
C LEU A 415 -26.20 -17.58 3.69
N ARG A 416 -26.04 -16.42 4.33
CA ARG A 416 -27.05 -15.39 4.58
C ARG A 416 -27.15 -14.42 3.39
N GLY A 417 -27.62 -14.96 2.26
CA GLY A 417 -27.80 -14.25 0.99
C GLY A 417 -29.07 -13.40 0.90
N LEU A 418 -29.33 -12.89 -0.29
CA LEU A 418 -30.55 -12.12 -0.60
C LEU A 418 -31.79 -12.96 -0.31
N GLY A 419 -32.82 -12.35 0.27
CA GLY A 419 -34.10 -13.01 0.57
C GLY A 419 -34.15 -13.72 1.92
N VAL A 420 -33.03 -14.23 2.42
CA VAL A 420 -32.99 -14.89 3.75
C VAL A 420 -33.04 -13.86 4.90
N GLU A 421 -32.36 -12.73 4.70
CA GLU A 421 -32.16 -11.68 5.69
C GLU A 421 -32.05 -10.30 5.00
N ALA A 422 -32.40 -9.24 5.73
CA ALA A 422 -32.18 -7.86 5.31
C ALA A 422 -30.68 -7.57 5.04
N GLN A 423 -30.39 -7.04 3.86
CA GLN A 423 -29.03 -6.79 3.39
C GLN A 423 -28.64 -5.32 3.58
N GLU A 424 -27.43 -5.07 4.10
CA GLU A 424 -26.89 -3.71 4.14
C GLU A 424 -26.36 -3.31 2.76
N CYS A 425 -26.61 -2.06 2.35
CA CYS A 425 -26.09 -1.55 1.08
C CYS A 425 -24.56 -1.30 1.12
N ARG A 426 -23.99 -1.14 2.33
CA ARG A 426 -22.57 -0.81 2.55
C ARG A 426 -21.60 -1.85 2.01
N ASN A 427 -21.93 -3.14 2.09
CA ASN A 427 -21.08 -4.24 1.61
C ASN A 427 -21.71 -5.04 0.46
N TRP A 428 -22.71 -4.48 -0.23
CA TRP A 428 -23.53 -5.17 -1.23
C TRP A 428 -22.72 -5.96 -2.27
N GLY A 429 -21.89 -5.27 -3.08
CA GLY A 429 -21.17 -5.92 -4.18
C GLY A 429 -20.16 -6.96 -3.70
N MET A 430 -19.38 -6.62 -2.66
CA MET A 430 -18.37 -7.51 -2.09
C MET A 430 -18.97 -8.76 -1.46
N LYS A 431 -20.12 -8.64 -0.79
CA LYS A 431 -20.81 -9.79 -0.18
C LYS A 431 -21.27 -10.77 -1.25
N GLN A 432 -21.84 -10.27 -2.35
CA GLN A 432 -22.28 -11.14 -3.46
C GLN A 432 -21.09 -11.83 -4.14
N ASP A 433 -19.97 -11.13 -4.31
CA ASP A 433 -18.75 -11.75 -4.85
C ASP A 433 -18.11 -12.75 -3.88
N LEU A 434 -18.24 -12.54 -2.57
CA LEU A 434 -17.72 -13.45 -1.55
C LEU A 434 -18.45 -14.80 -1.56
N PHE A 435 -19.73 -14.83 -1.91
CA PHE A 435 -20.54 -16.06 -1.94
C PHE A 435 -20.36 -16.91 -3.20
N LYS A 436 -19.48 -16.51 -4.12
CA LYS A 436 -19.16 -17.29 -5.32
C LYS A 436 -18.03 -18.29 -5.05
N TYR A 437 -18.02 -19.39 -5.79
CA TYR A 437 -16.90 -20.33 -5.84
C TYR A 437 -15.58 -19.67 -6.29
N SER A 438 -15.66 -18.50 -6.95
CA SER A 438 -14.49 -17.76 -7.39
C SER A 438 -13.81 -16.94 -6.29
N ALA A 439 -14.44 -16.79 -5.12
CA ALA A 439 -13.93 -15.97 -4.05
C ALA A 439 -12.52 -16.38 -3.55
N PRO A 440 -12.18 -17.68 -3.37
CA PRO A 440 -10.83 -18.11 -2.99
C PRO A 440 -9.74 -17.71 -4.01
N PHE A 441 -10.06 -17.57 -5.28
CA PHE A 441 -9.07 -17.19 -6.28
C PHE A 441 -8.64 -15.72 -6.13
N ARG A 442 -9.43 -14.89 -5.44
CA ARG A 442 -9.02 -13.52 -5.12
C ARG A 442 -8.09 -13.50 -3.92
N LYS A 443 -6.83 -13.11 -4.17
CA LYS A 443 -5.78 -12.98 -3.15
C LYS A 443 -5.76 -11.62 -2.45
N VAL A 444 -6.24 -10.58 -3.11
CA VAL A 444 -6.29 -9.21 -2.55
C VAL A 444 -7.53 -9.07 -1.65
N PRO A 445 -7.39 -8.53 -0.42
CA PRO A 445 -8.52 -8.33 0.48
C PRO A 445 -9.50 -7.30 -0.07
N GLN A 446 -10.79 -7.61 0.01
CA GLN A 446 -11.85 -6.77 -0.53
C GLN A 446 -12.36 -5.76 0.49
N PHE A 447 -12.64 -6.19 1.72
CA PHE A 447 -13.45 -5.44 2.68
C PHE A 447 -12.67 -4.29 3.29
N ILE A 448 -11.47 -4.56 3.80
CA ILE A 448 -10.66 -3.50 4.39
C ILE A 448 -10.27 -2.43 3.36
N THR A 449 -10.05 -2.82 2.10
CA THR A 449 -9.65 -1.88 1.06
C THR A 449 -10.81 -1.00 0.61
N THR A 450 -12.03 -1.52 0.51
CA THR A 450 -13.20 -0.72 0.16
C THR A 450 -13.69 0.13 1.33
N PHE A 451 -13.74 -0.40 2.55
CA PHE A 451 -14.11 0.38 3.74
C PHE A 451 -13.17 1.56 3.96
N ALA A 452 -11.86 1.35 3.82
CA ALA A 452 -10.90 2.45 3.89
C ALA A 452 -11.09 3.47 2.74
N LYS A 453 -11.50 3.03 1.54
CA LYS A 453 -11.76 3.92 0.41
C LYS A 453 -13.05 4.72 0.54
N TYR A 454 -14.04 4.28 1.34
CA TYR A 454 -15.23 5.09 1.61
C TYR A 454 -14.88 6.38 2.36
N GLU A 455 -13.89 6.33 3.25
CA GLU A 455 -13.42 7.49 4.03
C GLU A 455 -12.42 8.37 3.26
N ARG A 456 -11.55 7.74 2.44
CA ARG A 456 -10.48 8.41 1.70
C ARG A 456 -10.97 9.17 0.46
N PRO A 457 -10.22 10.17 -0.05
CA PRO A 457 -10.51 10.82 -1.34
C PRO A 457 -10.45 9.82 -2.51
N LEU A 458 -10.86 10.27 -3.70
CA LEU A 458 -10.78 9.46 -4.93
C LEU A 458 -9.35 8.90 -5.11
N PRO A 459 -9.22 7.61 -5.46
CA PRO A 459 -7.92 6.99 -5.65
C PRO A 459 -7.22 7.51 -6.91
N ASP A 460 -5.89 7.52 -6.91
CA ASP A 460 -5.12 7.71 -8.14
C ASP A 460 -5.16 6.42 -8.99
N GLN A 461 -6.03 6.43 -10.01
CA GLN A 461 -6.14 5.38 -11.02
C GLN A 461 -6.83 5.94 -12.25
N HIS A 462 -6.79 5.20 -13.36
CA HIS A 462 -7.57 5.54 -14.55
C HIS A 462 -9.09 5.65 -14.26
N VAL A 463 -9.77 6.54 -14.97
CA VAL A 463 -11.20 6.86 -14.82
C VAL A 463 -12.09 5.61 -14.96
N TYR A 464 -11.73 4.70 -15.85
CA TYR A 464 -12.46 3.46 -16.12
C TYR A 464 -12.03 2.25 -15.26
N GLY A 465 -11.19 2.48 -14.25
CA GLY A 465 -10.70 1.45 -13.34
C GLY A 465 -9.20 1.16 -13.51
N SER A 466 -8.60 0.59 -12.47
CA SER A 466 -7.15 0.36 -12.35
C SER A 466 -6.52 -0.48 -13.46
N GLY A 467 -7.27 -1.40 -14.08
CA GLY A 467 -6.78 -2.26 -15.16
C GLY A 467 -6.57 -1.57 -16.51
N ASN A 468 -6.93 -0.28 -16.62
CA ASN A 468 -6.80 0.50 -17.86
C ASN A 468 -5.51 1.32 -17.95
N ASP A 469 -4.75 1.46 -16.86
CA ASP A 469 -3.41 2.04 -16.92
C ASP A 469 -2.40 0.94 -17.32
N PRO A 470 -1.55 1.18 -18.34
CA PRO A 470 -0.42 0.29 -18.63
C PRO A 470 0.68 0.47 -17.57
N LEU A 471 1.53 -0.54 -17.43
CA LEU A 471 2.77 -0.40 -16.66
C LEU A 471 3.73 0.60 -17.34
N GLU A 472 4.31 1.51 -16.56
CA GLU A 472 5.20 2.59 -17.06
C GLU A 472 6.64 2.10 -17.27
N ILE A 473 6.79 1.18 -18.22
CA ILE A 473 8.04 0.55 -18.63
C ILE A 473 8.49 1.01 -20.03
N GLN A 474 9.74 0.72 -20.39
CA GLN A 474 10.32 1.16 -21.66
C GLN A 474 9.60 0.60 -22.88
N PHE A 475 9.25 -0.69 -22.87
CA PHE A 475 8.63 -1.39 -23.99
C PHE A 475 7.36 -2.13 -23.59
N GLY A 476 6.45 -2.30 -24.55
CA GLY A 476 5.26 -3.13 -24.42
C GLY A 476 4.05 -2.42 -23.81
N ALA A 477 2.88 -2.71 -24.36
CA ALA A 477 1.59 -2.29 -23.82
C ALA A 477 1.10 -3.34 -22.80
N ILE A 478 1.79 -3.45 -21.67
CA ILE A 478 1.47 -4.45 -20.65
C ILE A 478 0.43 -3.89 -19.68
N PHE A 479 -0.76 -4.48 -19.71
CA PHE A 479 -1.82 -4.22 -18.73
C PHE A 479 -1.90 -5.40 -17.75
N PRO A 480 -2.00 -5.15 -16.43
CA PRO A 480 -2.25 -6.20 -15.46
C PRO A 480 -3.51 -7.01 -15.83
N LYS A 481 -3.39 -8.34 -15.97
CA LYS A 481 -4.52 -9.20 -16.33
C LYS A 481 -5.54 -9.29 -15.20
N GLU A 482 -6.74 -8.78 -15.45
CA GLU A 482 -7.86 -8.82 -14.50
C GLU A 482 -8.39 -10.25 -14.25
N THR A 483 -8.13 -11.21 -15.13
CA THR A 483 -8.66 -12.59 -15.03
C THR A 483 -7.86 -13.52 -14.12
N ARG A 484 -6.54 -13.35 -14.02
CA ARG A 484 -5.66 -14.23 -13.20
C ARG A 484 -5.68 -13.83 -11.73
N ASN A 485 -5.77 -12.54 -11.44
CA ASN A 485 -5.91 -11.98 -10.10
C ASN A 485 -6.92 -10.82 -10.15
N PRO A 486 -8.22 -11.08 -9.96
CA PRO A 486 -9.24 -10.05 -10.11
C PRO A 486 -9.09 -8.97 -9.03
N SER A 487 -8.58 -7.81 -9.45
CA SER A 487 -8.47 -6.60 -8.65
C SER A 487 -9.26 -5.46 -9.31
N SER A 488 -10.51 -5.72 -9.69
CA SER A 488 -11.41 -4.64 -10.09
C SER A 488 -11.57 -3.71 -8.90
N SER A 489 -11.04 -2.49 -9.02
CA SER A 489 -11.18 -1.42 -8.05
C SER A 489 -11.98 -0.27 -8.66
N PRO A 490 -13.28 -0.46 -8.94
CA PRO A 490 -14.08 0.60 -9.55
C PRO A 490 -14.15 1.80 -8.60
N ALA A 491 -14.04 3.01 -9.18
CA ALA A 491 -14.27 4.25 -8.46
C ALA A 491 -15.17 5.16 -9.31
N PRO A 492 -16.11 5.88 -8.69
CA PRO A 492 -17.04 6.76 -9.40
C PRO A 492 -16.36 8.08 -9.79
N PHE A 493 -15.67 8.11 -10.93
CA PHE A 493 -15.14 9.35 -11.48
C PHE A 493 -16.22 10.14 -12.24
N GLY A 494 -16.38 11.41 -11.88
CA GLY A 494 -17.22 12.36 -12.62
C GLY A 494 -16.66 12.71 -14.00
N LYS A 495 -17.47 13.39 -14.82
CA LYS A 495 -17.06 13.87 -16.15
C LYS A 495 -15.89 14.85 -16.06
N ASP A 496 -15.99 15.80 -15.13
CA ASP A 496 -15.02 16.88 -14.94
C ASP A 496 -14.03 16.50 -13.84
N THR A 497 -13.18 15.52 -14.16
CA THR A 497 -12.11 15.05 -13.28
C THR A 497 -10.76 15.19 -13.95
N ARG A 498 -9.74 15.54 -13.17
CA ARG A 498 -8.36 15.66 -13.63
C ARG A 498 -7.42 14.91 -12.71
N ARG A 499 -6.66 13.99 -13.29
CA ARG A 499 -5.63 13.20 -12.62
C ARG A 499 -4.40 14.06 -12.35
N ILE A 500 -3.80 13.86 -11.19
CA ILE A 500 -2.55 14.52 -10.81
C ILE A 500 -1.41 13.75 -11.48
N LEU A 501 -0.71 14.41 -12.39
CA LEU A 501 0.42 13.85 -13.12
C LEU A 501 1.72 14.47 -12.60
N ILE A 502 2.73 13.63 -12.40
CA ILE A 502 4.06 14.03 -11.94
C ILE A 502 4.92 14.32 -13.16
N HIS A 503 5.47 15.52 -13.25
CA HIS A 503 6.35 15.89 -14.35
C HIS A 503 7.69 15.14 -14.29
N ARG A 504 8.15 14.59 -15.41
CA ARG A 504 9.45 13.94 -15.54
C ARG A 504 10.54 14.99 -15.82
N GLY A 505 10.93 15.69 -14.76
CA GLY A 505 11.89 16.78 -14.78
C GLY A 505 11.73 17.66 -13.53
N PRO A 506 12.20 18.92 -13.55
CA PRO A 506 11.95 19.87 -12.48
C PRO A 506 10.45 20.06 -12.22
N ALA A 507 9.99 19.85 -10.99
CA ALA A 507 8.57 19.90 -10.64
C ALA A 507 7.88 21.24 -10.98
N ILE A 508 8.66 22.33 -10.97
CA ILE A 508 8.22 23.69 -11.34
C ILE A 508 7.75 23.82 -12.80
N ASN A 509 8.19 22.91 -13.68
CA ASN A 509 7.84 22.91 -15.11
C ASN A 509 6.55 22.13 -15.39
N ASN A 510 5.75 21.81 -14.36
CA ASN A 510 4.47 21.16 -14.55
C ASN A 510 3.51 22.08 -15.32
N GLN A 511 3.01 21.61 -16.47
CA GLN A 511 2.18 22.37 -17.41
C GLN A 511 0.85 22.85 -16.81
N ASN A 512 0.41 22.24 -15.71
CA ASN A 512 -0.79 22.69 -15.00
C ASN A 512 -0.57 24.04 -14.31
N CYS A 513 0.63 24.27 -13.76
CA CYS A 513 0.98 25.50 -13.05
C CYS A 513 1.72 26.48 -13.95
N ASN A 514 2.55 25.97 -14.87
CA ASN A 514 3.33 26.77 -15.80
C ASN A 514 3.14 26.31 -17.26
N PRO A 515 2.06 26.75 -17.94
CA PRO A 515 1.81 26.39 -19.34
C PRO A 515 2.89 26.89 -20.32
N ARG A 516 3.68 27.90 -19.95
CA ARG A 516 4.80 28.41 -20.77
C ARG A 516 5.99 27.46 -20.80
N ALA A 517 6.06 26.51 -19.87
CA ALA A 517 7.14 25.53 -19.82
C ALA A 517 7.00 24.37 -20.81
N ILE A 518 5.90 24.32 -21.57
CA ILE A 518 5.71 23.34 -22.64
C ILE A 518 6.79 23.56 -23.71
N GLY A 519 7.54 22.50 -24.04
CA GLY A 519 8.64 22.54 -25.03
C GLY A 519 10.01 22.92 -24.46
N LEU A 520 10.08 23.36 -23.19
CA LEU A 520 11.36 23.55 -22.51
C LEU A 520 12.07 22.22 -22.28
N ASN A 521 13.39 22.22 -22.43
CA ASN A 521 14.19 21.03 -22.18
C ASN A 521 14.17 20.69 -20.68
N PRO A 522 13.89 19.42 -20.30
CA PRO A 522 13.72 19.03 -18.91
C PRO A 522 15.06 18.88 -18.13
N GLY A 523 16.20 19.19 -18.76
CA GLY A 523 17.53 19.12 -18.14
C GLY A 523 17.98 17.70 -17.79
N SER A 524 18.91 17.59 -16.85
CA SER A 524 19.49 16.30 -16.40
C SER A 524 18.53 15.43 -15.59
N LEU A 525 17.49 16.02 -15.01
CA LEU A 525 16.46 15.31 -14.22
C LEU A 525 15.40 14.62 -15.10
N GLY A 526 15.33 14.98 -16.38
CA GLY A 526 14.30 14.52 -17.31
C GLY A 526 14.72 13.38 -18.24
N ALA A 527 13.88 13.11 -19.24
CA ALA A 527 14.26 12.24 -20.35
C ALA A 527 15.28 12.93 -21.28
N LYS A 528 16.15 12.14 -21.91
CA LYS A 528 17.04 12.64 -22.96
C LYS A 528 16.21 13.09 -24.16
N VAL A 529 16.33 14.37 -24.51
CA VAL A 529 15.66 14.95 -25.69
C VAL A 529 16.55 14.76 -26.91
N VAL A 530 15.98 14.24 -27.99
CA VAL A 530 16.66 14.05 -29.28
C VAL A 530 15.96 14.95 -30.29
N ARG A 531 16.74 15.82 -30.95
CA ARG A 531 16.27 16.75 -31.97
C ARG A 531 16.98 16.49 -33.28
N LEU A 532 16.26 16.66 -34.37
CA LEU A 532 16.82 16.79 -35.70
C LEU A 532 17.25 18.25 -35.86
N ASN A 533 18.56 18.53 -35.82
CA ASN A 533 19.04 19.89 -36.03
C ASN A 533 18.91 20.22 -37.52
N ASN A 534 18.12 21.23 -37.87
CA ASN A 534 17.93 21.74 -39.23
C ASN A 534 19.17 22.48 -39.79
N GLU A 535 20.36 21.91 -39.68
CA GLU A 535 21.39 22.16 -40.69
C GLU A 535 21.02 21.29 -41.90
N LEU A 536 19.99 21.70 -42.65
CA LEU A 536 19.71 21.13 -43.96
C LEU A 536 21.00 21.27 -44.81
N PRO A 537 21.40 20.25 -45.57
CA PRO A 537 22.49 20.38 -46.54
C PRO A 537 22.03 21.35 -47.65
N GLY A 538 22.29 22.65 -47.47
CA GLY A 538 21.97 23.66 -48.49
C GLY A 538 21.80 25.11 -48.01
N SER A 539 21.59 25.39 -46.72
CA SER A 539 21.45 26.78 -46.25
C SER A 539 22.74 27.27 -45.59
N SER A 540 23.56 27.95 -46.40
CA SER A 540 24.65 28.87 -46.03
C SER A 540 25.38 28.60 -44.71
N ASN A 541 26.36 27.69 -44.74
CA ASN A 541 27.73 27.92 -44.25
C ASN A 541 28.55 26.65 -44.51
N GLY A 542 29.62 26.79 -45.30
CA GLY A 542 30.47 25.70 -45.77
C GLY A 542 31.32 25.05 -44.67
N VAL A 543 30.70 24.34 -43.71
CA VAL A 543 31.40 23.57 -42.68
C VAL A 543 30.80 22.16 -42.53
N SER A 544 31.53 21.20 -43.10
CA SER A 544 31.59 19.76 -42.80
C SER A 544 30.35 18.86 -42.99
N VAL A 545 30.37 18.16 -44.12
CA VAL A 545 29.56 16.97 -44.50
C VAL A 545 29.93 15.71 -43.68
N LYS A 546 30.60 15.83 -42.52
CA LYS A 546 31.15 14.67 -41.78
C LYS A 546 30.34 14.22 -40.55
N PHE A 547 29.22 14.89 -40.24
CA PHE A 547 28.37 14.55 -39.08
C PHE A 547 26.90 14.21 -39.41
N GLY A 548 26.51 14.15 -40.69
CA GLY A 548 25.12 13.99 -41.14
C GLY A 548 24.52 12.60 -40.91
N GLU A 549 25.07 11.55 -41.52
CA GLU A 549 24.41 10.22 -41.57
C GLU A 549 24.35 9.52 -40.20
N SER A 550 25.41 9.61 -39.39
CA SER A 550 25.42 8.97 -38.07
C SER A 550 24.47 9.65 -37.08
N SER A 551 24.22 10.95 -37.22
CA SER A 551 23.36 11.70 -36.31
C SER A 551 21.89 11.54 -36.69
N THR A 552 21.53 11.63 -37.98
CA THR A 552 20.18 11.34 -38.49
C THR A 552 19.77 9.89 -38.18
N GLN A 553 20.69 8.94 -38.36
CA GLN A 553 20.43 7.54 -38.02
C GLN A 553 20.22 7.32 -36.52
N ALA A 554 20.85 8.12 -35.65
CA ALA A 554 20.56 8.10 -34.22
C ALA A 554 19.16 8.66 -33.91
N VAL A 555 18.71 9.69 -34.64
CA VAL A 555 17.34 10.23 -34.54
C VAL A 555 16.31 9.19 -35.00
N ILE A 556 16.56 8.50 -36.12
CA ILE A 556 15.69 7.42 -36.64
C ILE A 556 15.56 6.31 -35.59
N ARG A 557 16.67 5.82 -35.04
CA ARG A 557 16.65 4.81 -33.97
C ARG A 557 15.91 5.32 -32.73
N ALA A 558 16.10 6.59 -32.35
CA ALA A 558 15.38 7.20 -31.23
C ALA A 558 13.86 7.27 -31.51
N ALA A 559 13.44 7.58 -32.73
CA ALA A 559 12.04 7.62 -33.13
C ALA A 559 11.39 6.22 -33.07
N TYR A 560 12.08 5.18 -33.57
CA TYR A 560 11.61 3.80 -33.41
C TYR A 560 11.49 3.39 -31.94
N ARG A 561 12.51 3.69 -31.13
CA ARG A 561 12.48 3.41 -29.68
C ARG A 561 11.36 4.15 -28.96
N GLN A 562 11.02 5.36 -29.39
CA GLN A 562 9.92 6.09 -28.79
C GLN A 562 8.57 5.49 -29.17
N VAL A 563 8.33 5.26 -30.47
CA VAL A 563 7.02 4.81 -30.99
C VAL A 563 6.76 3.35 -30.63
N PHE A 564 7.74 2.46 -30.84
CA PHE A 564 7.61 1.02 -30.58
C PHE A 564 8.18 0.57 -29.22
N GLY A 565 8.87 1.45 -28.48
CA GLY A 565 9.50 1.09 -27.19
C GLY A 565 10.75 0.22 -27.32
N ARG A 566 11.06 -0.28 -28.52
CA ARG A 566 12.18 -1.18 -28.83
C ARG A 566 12.68 -0.92 -30.25
N ASP A 567 13.85 -1.45 -30.55
CA ASP A 567 14.31 -1.54 -31.93
C ASP A 567 13.43 -2.59 -32.67
N VAL A 568 13.02 -2.23 -33.88
CA VAL A 568 12.08 -2.99 -34.70
C VAL A 568 12.84 -4.06 -35.49
N TYR A 569 12.20 -5.21 -35.76
CA TYR A 569 12.83 -6.28 -36.55
C TYR A 569 13.08 -5.82 -37.99
N GLU A 570 14.07 -6.40 -38.68
CA GLU A 570 14.47 -5.95 -40.02
C GLU A 570 13.31 -5.89 -41.02
N GLY A 571 12.45 -6.91 -41.06
CA GLY A 571 11.26 -6.92 -41.93
C GLY A 571 10.11 -6.00 -41.51
N GLN A 572 10.20 -5.34 -40.37
CA GLN A 572 9.21 -4.40 -39.85
C GLN A 572 9.65 -2.93 -40.00
N ARG A 573 10.88 -2.67 -40.46
CA ARG A 573 11.39 -1.32 -40.71
C ARG A 573 10.78 -0.71 -41.96
N LEU A 574 10.51 0.59 -41.91
CA LEU A 574 9.97 1.37 -43.02
C LEU A 574 11.10 2.09 -43.76
N THR A 575 11.89 1.34 -44.53
CA THR A 575 13.06 1.86 -45.25
C THR A 575 12.73 3.05 -46.15
N ALA A 576 11.59 3.01 -46.85
CA ALA A 576 11.15 4.12 -47.70
C ALA A 576 10.87 5.41 -46.91
N ALA A 577 10.40 5.32 -45.67
CA ALA A 577 10.17 6.48 -44.81
C ALA A 577 11.48 6.99 -44.20
N GLU A 578 12.44 6.10 -43.92
CA GLU A 578 13.77 6.45 -43.44
C GLU A 578 14.52 7.28 -44.49
N THR A 579 14.57 6.81 -45.74
CA THR A 579 15.23 7.53 -46.84
C THR A 579 14.61 8.91 -47.08
N LYS A 580 13.27 9.03 -46.97
CA LYS A 580 12.60 10.33 -47.10
C LYS A 580 12.99 11.31 -46.00
N LEU A 581 13.17 10.84 -44.77
CA LEU A 581 13.63 11.68 -43.66
C LEU A 581 15.11 12.06 -43.83
N GLU A 582 15.95 11.12 -44.30
CA GLU A 582 17.36 11.38 -44.60
C GLU A 582 17.55 12.41 -45.72
N ASN A 583 16.68 12.37 -46.74
CA ASN A 583 16.65 13.36 -47.83
C ASN A 583 16.05 14.72 -47.42
N GLY A 584 15.43 14.82 -46.23
CA GLY A 584 14.71 16.01 -45.80
C GLY A 584 13.38 16.26 -46.51
N GLU A 585 12.82 15.27 -47.19
CA GLU A 585 11.51 15.36 -47.87
C GLU A 585 10.34 15.40 -46.88
N ILE A 586 10.54 14.86 -45.68
CA ILE A 586 9.54 14.82 -44.61
C ILE A 586 10.12 15.36 -43.31
N SER A 587 9.28 16.04 -42.52
CA SER A 587 9.62 16.45 -41.16
C SER A 587 9.67 15.25 -40.20
N LEU A 588 10.32 15.42 -39.04
CA LEU A 588 10.32 14.37 -38.01
C LEU A 588 8.89 14.09 -37.49
N ARG A 589 8.03 15.12 -37.44
CA ARG A 589 6.59 14.96 -37.14
C ARG A 589 5.89 14.04 -38.14
N GLU A 590 6.12 14.23 -39.43
CA GLU A 590 5.54 13.38 -40.48
C GLU A 590 6.11 11.97 -40.45
N PHE A 591 7.40 11.82 -40.16
CA PHE A 591 8.01 10.51 -39.95
C PHE A 591 7.34 9.76 -38.79
N ILE A 592 7.11 10.42 -37.64
CA ILE A 592 6.39 9.83 -36.51
C ILE A 592 4.94 9.48 -36.88
N ARG A 593 4.27 10.32 -37.69
CA ARG A 593 2.93 10.03 -38.22
C ARG A 593 2.92 8.77 -39.07
N ILE A 594 3.89 8.60 -39.97
CA ILE A 594 4.02 7.41 -40.82
C ILE A 594 4.29 6.16 -39.97
N LEU A 595 5.19 6.25 -38.98
CA LEU A 595 5.47 5.15 -38.06
C LEU A 595 4.23 4.73 -37.27
N ALA A 596 3.47 5.69 -36.73
CA ALA A 596 2.26 5.42 -35.95
C ALA A 596 1.09 4.91 -36.80
N LYS A 597 1.03 5.25 -38.09
CA LYS A 597 0.04 4.74 -39.06
C LYS A 597 0.46 3.42 -39.72
N SER A 598 1.63 2.88 -39.41
CA SER A 598 2.09 1.63 -40.00
C SER A 598 1.26 0.43 -39.58
N ASP A 599 1.16 -0.57 -40.46
CA ASP A 599 0.46 -1.84 -40.16
C ASP A 599 1.13 -2.59 -39.00
N THR A 600 2.46 -2.49 -38.87
CA THR A 600 3.21 -3.08 -37.75
C THR A 600 2.79 -2.46 -36.42
N PHE A 601 2.61 -1.14 -36.36
CA PHE A 601 2.14 -0.44 -35.18
C PHE A 601 0.69 -0.81 -34.83
N LEU A 602 -0.19 -0.84 -35.83
CA LEU A 602 -1.60 -1.22 -35.68
C LEU A 602 -1.75 -2.63 -35.11
N LYS A 603 -1.08 -3.63 -35.71
CA LYS A 603 -1.09 -5.02 -35.24
C LYS A 603 -0.54 -5.17 -33.83
N THR A 604 0.41 -4.31 -33.44
CA THR A 604 1.06 -4.40 -32.13
C THR A 604 0.22 -3.74 -31.03
N TYR A 605 -0.34 -2.55 -31.26
CA TYR A 605 -0.92 -1.72 -30.19
C TYR A 605 -2.41 -1.40 -30.32
N TRP A 606 -3.04 -1.68 -31.46
CA TRP A 606 -4.46 -1.45 -31.67
C TRP A 606 -5.27 -2.74 -31.64
N THR A 607 -4.97 -3.69 -32.54
CA THR A 607 -5.77 -4.92 -32.72
C THR A 607 -5.92 -5.79 -31.47
N PRO A 608 -4.88 -6.06 -30.66
CA PRO A 608 -5.00 -6.99 -29.53
C PRO A 608 -5.57 -6.36 -28.26
N TYR A 609 -5.79 -5.04 -28.21
CA TYR A 609 -6.16 -4.33 -27.00
C TYR A 609 -7.60 -3.82 -27.03
N TYR A 610 -8.18 -3.68 -25.84
CA TYR A 610 -9.41 -2.92 -25.67
C TYR A 610 -9.20 -1.47 -26.14
N VAL A 611 -10.19 -0.89 -26.83
CA VAL A 611 -10.09 0.43 -27.47
C VAL A 611 -9.56 1.51 -26.52
N CYS A 612 -10.11 1.63 -25.29
CA CYS A 612 -9.63 2.64 -24.34
C CYS A 612 -8.21 2.35 -23.83
N LYS A 613 -7.81 1.07 -23.70
CA LYS A 613 -6.44 0.67 -23.34
C LYS A 613 -5.46 1.04 -24.46
N ALA A 614 -5.85 0.81 -25.71
CA ALA A 614 -5.07 1.21 -26.89
C ALA A 614 -4.91 2.73 -26.95
N ILE A 615 -6.01 3.50 -26.80
CA ILE A 615 -5.99 4.96 -26.78
C ILE A 615 -5.04 5.48 -25.70
N GLU A 616 -5.18 4.99 -24.45
CA GLU A 616 -4.32 5.41 -23.33
C GLU A 616 -2.83 5.13 -23.59
N TYR A 617 -2.51 3.95 -24.14
CA TYR A 617 -1.12 3.60 -24.44
C TYR A 617 -0.53 4.44 -25.58
N ILE A 618 -1.27 4.62 -26.67
CA ILE A 618 -0.83 5.42 -27.83
C ILE A 618 -0.66 6.89 -27.44
N HIS A 619 -1.60 7.41 -26.63
CA HIS A 619 -1.53 8.76 -26.09
C HIS A 619 -0.24 8.97 -25.28
N ARG A 620 0.16 8.00 -24.43
CA ARG A 620 1.44 8.04 -23.70
C ARG A 620 2.66 8.06 -24.61
N ARG A 621 2.64 7.32 -25.72
CA ARG A 621 3.77 7.24 -26.66
C ARG A 621 3.93 8.51 -27.50
N LEU A 622 2.84 9.07 -28.00
CA LEU A 622 2.88 10.23 -28.89
C LEU A 622 2.94 11.56 -28.14
N LEU A 623 2.20 11.71 -27.03
CA LEU A 623 2.19 12.95 -26.24
C LEU A 623 3.13 12.90 -25.03
N GLY A 624 3.69 11.74 -24.68
CA GLY A 624 4.59 11.61 -23.54
C GLY A 624 3.91 11.69 -22.17
N ARG A 625 2.57 11.58 -22.10
CA ARG A 625 1.80 11.62 -20.85
C ARG A 625 0.56 10.73 -20.91
N PRO A 626 0.04 10.26 -19.77
CA PRO A 626 -1.29 9.67 -19.71
C PRO A 626 -2.40 10.70 -19.96
N THR A 627 -3.62 10.22 -20.22
CA THR A 627 -4.79 11.11 -20.30
C THR A 627 -5.08 11.75 -18.94
N TYR A 628 -5.57 12.98 -18.96
CA TYR A 628 -5.90 13.72 -17.74
C TYR A 628 -7.17 13.21 -17.07
N GLY A 629 -8.15 12.74 -17.83
CA GLY A 629 -9.43 12.38 -17.28
C GLY A 629 -10.44 12.00 -18.34
N ARG A 630 -11.72 12.00 -17.94
CA ARG A 630 -12.79 11.38 -18.73
C ARG A 630 -13.09 12.16 -20.01
N ALA A 631 -13.08 13.48 -19.95
CA ALA A 631 -13.40 14.32 -21.11
C ALA A 631 -12.44 14.10 -22.28
N GLU A 632 -11.14 13.99 -22.00
CA GLU A 632 -10.10 13.74 -22.99
C GLU A 632 -10.23 12.33 -23.59
N MET A 633 -10.41 11.31 -22.74
CA MET A 633 -10.59 9.93 -23.19
C MET A 633 -11.86 9.78 -24.07
N ASN A 634 -12.97 10.41 -23.68
CA ASN A 634 -14.22 10.37 -24.45
C ASN A 634 -14.07 11.02 -25.82
N LYS A 635 -13.39 12.17 -25.90
CA LYS A 635 -13.12 12.85 -27.17
C LYS A 635 -12.41 11.92 -28.15
N TYR A 636 -11.36 11.24 -27.69
CA TYR A 636 -10.61 10.30 -28.53
C TYR A 636 -11.40 9.04 -28.86
N PHE A 637 -12.17 8.51 -27.90
CA PHE A 637 -13.06 7.39 -28.14
C PHE A 637 -14.10 7.70 -29.22
N ASP A 638 -14.72 8.88 -29.19
CA ASP A 638 -15.70 9.32 -30.19
C ASP A 638 -15.07 9.46 -31.59
N ILE A 639 -13.83 9.97 -31.67
CA ILE A 639 -13.09 10.04 -32.95
C ILE A 639 -12.82 8.64 -33.49
N CYS A 640 -12.37 7.72 -32.63
CA CYS A 640 -12.12 6.33 -33.02
C CYS A 640 -13.40 5.65 -33.50
N ALA A 641 -14.51 5.85 -32.80
CA ALA A 641 -15.81 5.25 -33.14
C ALA A 641 -16.36 5.78 -34.48
N LYS A 642 -16.17 7.08 -34.79
CA LYS A 642 -16.71 7.70 -36.01
C LYS A 642 -15.80 7.63 -37.23
N LYS A 643 -14.49 7.81 -37.03
CA LYS A 643 -13.50 8.02 -38.12
C LYS A 643 -12.40 6.95 -38.16
N GLY A 644 -12.35 6.07 -37.16
CA GLY A 644 -11.36 4.99 -37.09
C GLY A 644 -9.98 5.41 -36.58
N PHE A 645 -9.03 4.47 -36.66
CA PHE A 645 -7.69 4.57 -36.08
C PHE A 645 -6.81 5.68 -36.69
N TYR A 646 -6.80 5.81 -38.02
CA TYR A 646 -5.92 6.77 -38.69
C TYR A 646 -6.25 8.23 -38.32
N ALA A 647 -7.54 8.56 -38.23
CA ALA A 647 -8.00 9.88 -37.83
C ALA A 647 -7.68 10.19 -36.35
N PHE A 648 -7.60 9.17 -35.49
CA PHE A 648 -7.16 9.32 -34.12
C PHE A 648 -5.67 9.69 -34.02
N ILE A 649 -4.81 9.04 -34.81
CA ILE A 649 -3.38 9.39 -34.87
C ILE A 649 -3.20 10.82 -35.39
N ASP A 650 -3.91 11.21 -36.44
CA ASP A 650 -3.89 12.59 -36.94
C ASP A 650 -4.33 13.58 -35.85
N ALA A 651 -5.44 13.30 -35.16
CA ALA A 651 -5.93 14.16 -34.08
C ALA A 651 -4.96 14.32 -32.89
N LEU A 652 -4.08 13.34 -32.64
CA LEU A 652 -3.03 13.46 -31.63
C LEU A 652 -1.84 14.31 -32.09
N ILE A 653 -1.35 14.06 -33.31
CA ILE A 653 -0.16 14.72 -33.85
C ILE A 653 -0.47 16.17 -34.26
N ASP A 654 -1.69 16.44 -34.74
CA ASP A 654 -2.17 17.78 -35.09
C ASP A 654 -2.68 18.57 -33.87
N SER A 655 -2.54 18.03 -32.66
CA SER A 655 -2.95 18.72 -31.44
C SER A 655 -2.01 19.89 -31.12
N GLU A 656 -2.58 20.98 -30.59
CA GLU A 656 -1.76 22.13 -30.15
C GLU A 656 -0.71 21.76 -29.11
N GLU A 657 -1.01 20.77 -28.26
CA GLU A 657 -0.08 20.29 -27.25
C GLU A 657 1.14 19.61 -27.87
N TYR A 658 0.92 18.77 -28.90
CA TYR A 658 2.03 18.12 -29.62
C TYR A 658 2.91 19.18 -30.29
N ILE A 659 2.30 20.14 -30.98
CA ILE A 659 3.01 21.22 -31.69
C ILE A 659 3.83 22.07 -30.71
N LYS A 660 3.25 22.48 -29.58
CA LYS A 660 3.97 23.28 -28.56
C LYS A 660 5.07 22.48 -27.86
N ALA A 661 4.89 21.18 -27.64
CA ALA A 661 5.83 20.36 -26.87
C ALA A 661 7.02 19.84 -27.69
N PHE A 662 6.79 19.46 -28.95
CA PHE A 662 7.78 18.77 -29.78
C PHE A 662 8.10 19.52 -31.08
N GLY A 663 7.18 20.35 -31.58
CA GLY A 663 7.32 21.02 -32.87
C GLY A 663 7.43 20.02 -34.02
N GLU A 664 8.27 20.36 -35.01
CA GLU A 664 8.50 19.52 -36.19
C GLU A 664 9.81 18.72 -36.11
N ASP A 665 10.68 19.04 -35.16
CA ASP A 665 12.09 18.60 -35.12
C ASP A 665 12.45 17.74 -33.90
N THR A 666 11.57 17.62 -32.89
CA THR A 666 11.88 16.89 -31.64
C THR A 666 11.19 15.52 -31.60
N VAL A 667 11.94 14.46 -31.28
CA VAL A 667 11.36 13.14 -31.01
C VAL A 667 10.53 13.22 -29.72
N PRO A 668 9.28 12.72 -29.69
CA PRO A 668 8.50 12.65 -28.47
C PRO A 668 9.28 11.94 -27.36
N TYR A 669 9.08 12.38 -26.14
CA TYR A 669 9.71 11.79 -24.96
C TYR A 669 8.71 11.78 -23.81
N GLU A 670 8.94 10.93 -22.82
CA GLU A 670 8.08 10.83 -21.64
C GLU A 670 8.19 12.13 -20.81
N ARG A 671 7.11 12.91 -20.77
CA ARG A 671 6.98 14.20 -20.08
C ARG A 671 6.34 14.06 -18.70
N TYR A 672 5.44 13.10 -18.51
CA TYR A 672 4.72 12.89 -17.25
C TYR A 672 4.62 11.41 -16.88
N LEU A 673 4.63 11.17 -15.57
CA LEU A 673 4.47 9.89 -14.92
C LEU A 673 3.23 9.92 -14.02
N THR A 674 2.65 8.76 -13.77
CA THR A 674 1.70 8.60 -12.66
C THR A 674 2.45 8.43 -11.34
N PRO A 675 1.83 8.74 -10.19
CA PRO A 675 2.36 8.39 -8.86
C PRO A 675 2.82 6.93 -8.76
N ALA A 676 2.04 5.99 -9.31
CA ALA A 676 2.39 4.58 -9.34
C ALA A 676 3.67 4.29 -10.16
N GLY A 677 3.82 4.91 -11.34
CA GLY A 677 5.01 4.75 -12.16
C GLY A 677 6.26 5.42 -11.56
N TYR A 678 6.09 6.56 -10.89
CA TYR A 678 7.18 7.21 -10.14
C TYR A 678 7.65 6.32 -8.98
N GLN A 679 6.71 5.77 -8.19
CA GLN A 679 7.01 4.83 -7.12
C GLN A 679 7.76 3.58 -7.62
N MET A 680 7.35 3.02 -8.75
CA MET A 680 8.01 1.86 -9.37
C MET A 680 9.49 2.13 -9.70
N ARG A 681 9.88 3.39 -9.92
CA ARG A 681 11.26 3.77 -10.29
C ARG A 681 12.09 4.22 -9.08
N MET A 682 11.52 5.04 -8.19
CA MET A 682 12.26 5.73 -7.12
C MET A 682 12.25 5.01 -5.78
N LEU A 683 11.24 4.19 -5.48
CA LEU A 683 11.13 3.49 -4.20
C LEU A 683 11.75 2.09 -4.24
N ARG A 684 12.83 1.91 -5.02
CA ARG A 684 13.64 0.69 -5.03
C ARG A 684 14.76 0.78 -4.00
N VAL A 685 15.13 -0.37 -3.44
CA VAL A 685 16.33 -0.48 -2.60
C VAL A 685 17.54 -0.06 -3.44
N GLY A 686 18.30 0.95 -2.98
CA GLY A 686 19.42 1.56 -3.70
C GLY A 686 19.13 2.92 -4.37
N THR A 687 17.86 3.27 -4.63
CA THR A 687 17.47 4.63 -5.08
C THR A 687 16.87 5.48 -3.96
N ILE A 688 16.38 4.84 -2.90
CA ILE A 688 15.94 5.50 -1.68
C ILE A 688 17.20 6.11 -1.03
N ARG A 689 17.16 7.42 -0.73
CA ARG A 689 18.22 8.06 0.05
C ARG A 689 18.32 7.41 1.42
N GLU A 690 19.53 7.17 1.90
CA GLU A 690 19.79 6.50 3.18
C GLU A 690 19.10 7.21 4.37
N ASP A 691 18.95 8.54 4.27
CA ASP A 691 18.25 9.38 5.25
C ASP A 691 16.73 9.14 5.36
N ILE A 692 16.11 8.51 4.35
CA ILE A 692 14.66 8.31 4.30
C ILE A 692 14.32 7.01 5.02
N GLY A 693 14.02 7.11 6.31
CA GLY A 693 13.47 6.01 7.12
C GLY A 693 14.38 5.53 8.25
N GLN A 694 15.67 5.88 8.22
CA GLN A 694 16.53 5.84 9.40
C GLN A 694 16.45 7.18 10.13
N ARG A 695 16.44 7.15 11.47
CA ARG A 695 16.68 8.36 12.26
C ARG A 695 18.08 8.83 11.89
N VAL A 696 18.20 9.98 11.24
CA VAL A 696 19.51 10.60 10.99
C VAL A 696 20.08 10.97 12.35
N GLU A 697 20.87 10.08 12.94
CA GLU A 697 21.76 10.43 14.03
C GLU A 697 22.82 11.32 13.41
N LYS A 698 22.66 12.63 13.59
CA LYS A 698 23.67 13.59 13.16
C LYS A 698 24.97 13.19 13.85
N GLU A 699 26.02 12.90 13.09
CA GLU A 699 27.35 12.63 13.66
C GLU A 699 27.85 13.92 14.32
N GLU A 700 27.54 14.10 15.59
CA GLU A 700 28.06 15.18 16.40
C GLU A 700 29.45 14.79 16.87
N THR A 701 30.42 15.70 16.71
CA THR A 701 31.74 15.50 17.29
C THR A 701 31.61 15.32 18.79
N PRO A 702 32.08 14.20 19.35
CA PRO A 702 31.91 13.96 20.76
C PRO A 702 32.64 15.03 21.57
N ARG A 703 31.99 15.52 22.64
CA ARG A 703 32.41 16.67 23.44
C ARG A 703 33.87 16.62 23.95
N PHE A 704 34.42 15.43 24.15
CA PHE A 704 35.81 15.27 24.57
C PHE A 704 36.81 15.71 23.48
N ILE A 705 36.45 15.57 22.21
CA ILE A 705 37.25 16.06 21.07
C ILE A 705 37.22 17.58 21.03
N GLU A 706 36.05 18.19 21.24
CA GLU A 706 35.90 19.65 21.28
C GLU A 706 36.69 20.31 22.42
N LEU A 707 36.78 19.63 23.57
CA LEU A 707 37.56 20.09 24.72
C LEU A 707 39.08 19.94 24.53
N GLY A 708 39.52 18.96 23.74
CA GLY A 708 40.94 18.70 23.46
C GLY A 708 41.48 19.46 22.24
N GLN A 709 40.60 20.01 21.39
CA GLN A 709 41.01 20.68 20.16
C GLN A 709 41.57 22.08 20.44
N VAL A 710 42.76 22.35 19.91
CA VAL A 710 43.37 23.68 19.95
C VAL A 710 42.58 24.62 19.03
N LYS A 711 42.01 25.68 19.59
CA LYS A 711 41.14 26.64 18.86
C LYS A 711 41.91 27.73 18.11
N GLU A 712 43.16 27.96 18.47
CA GLU A 712 44.00 29.01 17.91
C GLU A 712 44.84 28.50 16.73
N LEU A 713 44.88 29.28 15.65
CA LEU A 713 45.76 29.01 14.52
C LEU A 713 47.19 29.38 14.91
N ARG A 714 48.02 28.37 15.19
CA ARG A 714 49.40 28.56 15.62
C ARG A 714 50.32 28.73 14.42
N THR A 715 50.99 29.87 14.37
CA THR A 715 52.03 30.14 13.37
C THR A 715 53.37 29.54 13.81
N GLU A 716 54.26 29.29 12.86
CA GLU A 716 55.60 28.73 13.14
C GLU A 716 56.41 29.46 14.25
N PRO A 717 56.40 30.81 14.36
CA PRO A 717 57.10 31.48 15.47
C PRO A 717 56.47 31.20 16.84
N ASP A 718 55.14 31.09 16.95
CA ASP A 718 54.47 30.72 18.22
C ASP A 718 54.83 29.28 18.62
N ILE A 719 54.88 28.38 17.65
CA ILE A 719 55.34 27.00 17.87
C ILE A 719 56.79 26.99 18.38
N LYS A 720 57.70 27.74 17.75
CA LYS A 720 59.12 27.84 18.18
C LYS A 720 59.28 28.45 19.57
N ALA A 721 58.51 29.50 19.90
CA ALA A 721 58.54 30.10 21.23
C ALA A 721 58.11 29.11 22.32
N ARG A 722 57.04 28.34 22.09
CA ARG A 722 56.57 27.31 23.03
C ARG A 722 57.51 26.12 23.13
N ILE A 723 58.25 25.78 22.07
CA ILE A 723 59.31 24.75 22.15
C ILE A 723 60.48 25.23 23.02
N ASN A 724 60.86 26.50 22.91
CA ASN A 724 62.01 27.07 23.61
C ASN A 724 61.72 27.49 25.07
N GLN A 725 60.52 27.26 25.58
CA GLN A 725 60.15 27.66 26.94
C GLN A 725 60.85 26.80 28.01
N GLY A 726 61.25 27.45 29.12
CA GLY A 726 61.84 26.78 30.28
C GLY A 726 63.38 26.82 30.32
N VAL A 727 63.96 26.05 31.24
CA VAL A 727 65.42 25.93 31.38
C VAL A 727 66.00 25.16 30.20
N SER A 728 67.18 25.57 29.72
CA SER A 728 67.82 24.95 28.57
C SER A 728 67.92 23.41 28.67
N ALA A 729 67.68 22.72 27.54
CA ALA A 729 67.82 21.27 27.43
C ALA A 729 69.22 20.76 27.80
N LYS A 730 70.23 21.64 27.83
CA LYS A 730 71.59 21.32 28.30
C LYS A 730 71.61 20.70 29.69
N ARG A 731 70.66 21.02 30.58
CA ARG A 731 70.54 20.38 31.90
C ARG A 731 70.35 18.87 31.78
N GLN A 732 69.49 18.42 30.87
CA GLN A 732 69.23 16.98 30.64
C GLN A 732 70.36 16.32 29.84
N GLN A 733 71.06 17.07 29.00
CA GLN A 733 72.10 16.57 28.10
C GLN A 733 73.52 16.56 28.71
N THR A 734 73.70 16.86 29.99
CA THR A 734 75.03 16.86 30.64
C THR A 734 75.49 15.44 31.00
N LYS A 735 76.73 15.07 30.64
CA LYS A 735 77.36 13.79 30.99
C LYS A 735 78.30 13.97 32.17
N ILE A 736 78.12 13.16 33.21
CA ILE A 736 78.96 13.15 34.41
C ILE A 736 80.01 12.05 34.27
N PHE A 737 81.28 12.39 34.51
CA PHE A 737 82.39 11.44 34.48
C PHE A 737 82.77 11.03 35.90
N LYS A 738 82.70 9.71 36.19
CA LYS A 738 83.08 9.10 37.47
C LYS A 738 84.06 7.98 37.23
N LEU A 739 85.13 7.91 38.03
CA LEU A 739 86.08 6.81 38.02
C LEU A 739 85.77 5.84 39.16
N THR A 740 85.09 4.73 38.88
CA THR A 740 84.80 3.71 39.90
C THR A 740 85.81 2.56 39.93
N THR A 741 86.56 2.36 38.84
CA THR A 741 87.54 1.26 38.72
C THR A 741 88.63 1.63 37.73
N THR A 742 89.90 1.31 38.03
CA THR A 742 91.08 1.60 37.19
C THR A 742 91.37 0.53 36.14
N ALA A 743 90.58 -0.55 36.09
CA ALA A 743 90.76 -1.66 35.16
C ALA A 743 90.46 -1.28 33.70
N ASP A 744 89.49 -0.38 33.47
CA ASP A 744 89.14 0.10 32.13
C ASP A 744 90.02 1.29 31.74
N LYS A 745 91.05 1.00 30.93
CA LYS A 745 91.99 2.01 30.42
C LYS A 745 91.34 3.06 29.53
N VAL A 746 90.22 2.76 28.87
CA VAL A 746 89.51 3.71 27.99
C VAL A 746 88.68 4.68 28.84
N ALA A 747 87.95 4.18 29.84
CA ALA A 747 87.24 5.02 30.79
C ALA A 747 88.21 5.94 31.56
N LEU A 748 89.35 5.42 31.98
CA LEU A 748 90.41 6.18 32.64
C LEU A 748 90.90 7.34 31.77
N LYS A 749 91.24 7.08 30.50
CA LYS A 749 91.65 8.12 29.54
C LYS A 749 90.56 9.17 29.32
N ASN A 750 89.29 8.74 29.25
CA ASN A 750 88.16 9.65 29.10
C ASN A 750 87.94 10.54 30.33
N VAL A 751 88.14 10.00 31.54
CA VAL A 751 88.07 10.77 32.80
C VAL A 751 89.22 11.78 32.86
N ILE A 752 90.44 11.37 32.53
CA ILE A 752 91.61 12.27 32.46
C ILE A 752 91.35 13.41 31.47
N GLY A 753 90.91 13.08 30.24
CA GLY A 753 90.55 14.08 29.24
C GLY A 753 89.37 14.97 29.66
N ALA A 754 88.38 14.44 30.38
CA ALA A 754 87.30 15.24 30.94
C ALA A 754 87.79 16.20 32.05
N ALA A 755 88.70 15.75 32.93
CA ALA A 755 89.28 16.58 33.97
C ALA A 755 90.12 17.72 33.38
N TYR A 756 90.89 17.45 32.33
CA TYR A 756 91.59 18.48 31.57
C TYR A 756 90.65 19.52 30.97
N ARG A 757 89.59 19.07 30.28
CA ARG A 757 88.58 19.98 29.71
C ARG A 757 87.83 20.78 30.76
N GLN A 758 87.60 20.22 31.93
CA GLN A 758 86.89 20.93 33.00
C GLN A 758 87.78 22.02 33.64
N ILE A 759 89.04 21.69 33.96
CA ILE A 759 89.93 22.59 34.69
C ILE A 759 90.54 23.64 33.76
N PHE A 760 90.92 23.24 32.55
CA PHE A 760 91.56 24.13 31.58
C PHE A 760 90.62 24.68 30.51
N GLU A 761 89.33 24.32 30.57
CA GLU A 761 88.25 24.67 29.61
C GLU A 761 88.43 24.09 28.19
N ARG A 762 89.54 23.39 27.93
CA ARG A 762 89.93 22.80 26.63
C ARG A 762 90.92 21.66 26.84
N ASP A 763 91.12 20.84 25.81
CA ASP A 763 92.17 19.82 25.81
C ASP A 763 93.57 20.46 25.81
N ILE A 764 94.53 19.81 26.46
CA ILE A 764 95.86 20.37 26.74
C ILE A 764 96.84 20.16 25.58
N GLU A 765 96.67 19.08 24.80
CA GLU A 765 97.55 18.68 23.69
C GLU A 765 97.89 19.81 22.69
N PRO A 766 96.98 20.74 22.33
CA PRO A 766 97.25 21.74 21.30
C PRO A 766 98.21 22.88 21.68
N TYR A 767 98.53 23.09 22.96
CA TYR A 767 99.31 24.26 23.39
C TYR A 767 100.40 23.98 24.44
N VAL A 768 100.71 22.70 24.65
CA VAL A 768 101.73 22.26 25.59
C VAL A 768 102.73 21.34 24.90
N VAL A 769 104.01 21.72 24.90
CA VAL A 769 105.10 21.01 24.20
C VAL A 769 105.81 19.98 25.09
N ASN A 770 105.68 20.08 26.42
CA ASN A 770 106.34 19.19 27.40
C ASN A 770 105.32 18.29 28.13
N THR A 771 105.74 17.09 28.54
CA THR A 771 104.93 16.15 29.34
C THR A 771 104.81 16.61 30.80
N TYR A 772 103.96 17.60 31.10
CA TYR A 772 103.82 18.15 32.46
C TYR A 772 103.10 17.21 33.44
N PHE A 773 102.16 16.38 32.96
CA PHE A 773 101.22 15.65 33.83
C PHE A 773 101.35 14.12 33.78
N THR A 774 102.34 13.57 33.08
CA THR A 774 102.58 12.11 32.99
C THR A 774 102.75 11.45 34.36
N ASN A 775 103.34 12.16 35.32
CA ASN A 775 103.47 11.71 36.71
C ASN A 775 102.12 11.62 37.44
N LEU A 776 101.18 12.52 37.17
CA LEU A 776 99.84 12.47 37.78
C LEU A 776 98.95 11.45 37.08
N GLU A 777 99.07 11.32 35.75
CA GLU A 777 98.34 10.32 34.97
C GLU A 777 98.74 8.90 35.36
N SER A 778 100.04 8.63 35.53
CA SER A 778 100.54 7.33 35.99
C SER A 778 100.09 7.02 37.42
N LYS A 779 100.15 7.98 38.34
CA LYS A 779 99.63 7.81 39.71
C LYS A 779 98.13 7.50 39.73
N LEU A 780 97.33 8.19 38.91
CA LEU A 780 95.90 7.92 38.81
C LEU A 780 95.62 6.57 38.14
N ALA A 781 96.42 6.18 37.14
CA ALA A 781 96.32 4.87 36.48
C ALA A 781 96.65 3.71 37.43
N ASN A 782 97.62 3.89 38.32
CA ASN A 782 98.01 2.92 39.34
C ASN A 782 97.03 2.88 40.53
N GLY A 783 96.09 3.83 40.63
CA GLY A 783 95.19 3.97 41.78
C GLY A 783 95.87 4.53 43.03
N GLU A 784 97.05 5.16 42.89
CA GLU A 784 97.78 5.79 44.00
C GLU A 784 97.15 7.11 44.44
N ILE A 785 96.40 7.77 43.56
CA ILE A 785 95.67 9.01 43.84
C ILE A 785 94.22 8.93 43.38
N THR A 786 93.33 9.64 44.07
CA THR A 786 91.92 9.78 43.71
C THR A 786 91.70 10.83 42.61
N VAL A 787 90.52 10.87 41.97
CA VAL A 787 90.18 11.92 40.99
C VAL A 787 90.21 13.30 41.64
N LYS A 788 89.80 13.41 42.92
CA LYS A 788 89.92 14.63 43.71
C LYS A 788 91.38 15.09 43.87
N GLU A 789 92.28 14.19 44.23
CA GLU A 789 93.71 14.51 44.36
C GLU A 789 94.36 14.83 43.02
N PHE A 790 93.92 14.16 41.95
CA PHE A 790 94.31 14.48 40.60
C PHE A 790 93.89 15.91 40.22
N ILE A 791 92.64 16.29 40.46
CA ILE A 791 92.13 17.66 40.22
C ILE A 791 92.89 18.69 41.06
N LEU A 792 93.20 18.37 42.32
CA LEU A 792 94.02 19.23 43.18
C LEU A 792 95.43 19.40 42.60
N GLY A 793 96.04 18.31 42.13
CA GLY A 793 97.34 18.31 41.47
C GLY A 793 97.35 19.15 40.19
N LEU A 794 96.30 19.07 39.38
CA LEU A 794 96.14 19.90 38.18
C LEU A 794 95.97 21.38 38.51
N GLY A 795 95.18 21.72 39.53
CA GLY A 795 95.01 23.10 39.96
C GLY A 795 96.28 23.72 40.56
N CYS A 796 97.08 22.94 41.30
CA CYS A 796 98.33 23.43 41.90
C CYS A 796 99.51 23.54 40.91
N SER A 797 99.30 23.15 39.65
CA SER A 797 100.33 23.14 38.62
C SER A 797 100.74 24.54 38.16
N GLU A 798 101.98 24.68 37.68
CA GLU A 798 102.47 25.92 37.08
C GLU A 798 101.65 26.33 35.85
N LEU A 799 101.07 25.36 35.14
CA LEU A 799 100.25 25.61 33.97
C LEU A 799 98.93 26.31 34.34
N TYR A 800 98.27 25.86 35.40
CA TYR A 800 97.05 26.51 35.88
C TYR A 800 97.33 27.94 36.35
N ILE A 801 98.49 28.15 37.00
CA ILE A 801 98.95 29.47 37.42
C ILE A 801 99.13 30.39 36.21
N LYS A 802 99.78 29.90 35.15
CA LYS A 802 100.02 30.67 33.92
C LYS A 802 98.74 31.05 33.18
N GLU A 803 97.76 30.16 33.12
CA GLU A 803 96.52 30.40 32.34
C GLU A 803 95.46 31.18 33.12
N PHE A 804 95.24 30.86 34.40
CA PHE A 804 94.08 31.37 35.14
C PHE A 804 94.43 32.23 36.35
N TYR A 805 95.71 32.33 36.75
CA TYR A 805 96.14 33.19 37.87
C TYR A 805 96.91 34.42 37.40
N THR A 806 98.00 34.28 36.64
CA THR A 806 98.84 35.42 36.22
C THR A 806 98.15 36.48 35.37
N PRO A 807 97.20 36.16 34.46
CA PRO A 807 96.60 37.19 33.59
C PRO A 807 95.38 37.88 34.20
N TYR A 808 94.92 37.47 35.39
CA TYR A 808 93.62 37.89 35.94
C TYR A 808 93.73 38.42 37.38
N PRO A 809 92.89 39.40 37.77
CA PRO A 809 92.82 39.86 39.15
C PRO A 809 92.19 38.80 40.06
N ASN A 810 92.49 38.85 41.36
CA ASN A 810 92.00 37.86 42.34
C ASN A 810 90.48 37.63 42.30
N THR A 811 89.67 38.66 42.05
CA THR A 811 88.20 38.50 41.93
C THR A 811 87.80 37.63 40.74
N LYS A 812 88.47 37.76 39.60
CA LYS A 812 88.25 36.92 38.42
C LYS A 812 88.78 35.50 38.65
N VAL A 813 89.91 35.38 39.35
CA VAL A 813 90.46 34.07 39.78
C VAL A 813 89.46 33.35 40.67
N ILE A 814 88.73 34.05 41.54
CA ILE A 814 87.67 33.46 42.38
C ILE A 814 86.50 32.98 41.53
N GLU A 815 86.00 33.79 40.59
CA GLU A 815 84.94 33.36 39.66
C GLU A 815 85.34 32.10 38.89
N LEU A 816 86.52 32.10 38.28
CA LEU A 816 87.05 30.99 37.49
C LEU A 816 87.32 29.76 38.38
N GLY A 817 87.90 29.94 39.56
CA GLY A 817 88.09 28.86 40.52
C GLY A 817 86.77 28.18 40.92
N THR A 818 85.75 28.97 41.26
CA THR A 818 84.41 28.40 41.54
C THR A 818 83.78 27.75 40.30
N LYS A 819 84.05 28.26 39.10
CA LYS A 819 83.59 27.68 37.83
C LYS A 819 84.22 26.31 37.58
N HIS A 820 85.55 26.20 37.66
CA HIS A 820 86.30 24.97 37.36
C HIS A 820 86.09 23.89 38.43
N PHE A 821 86.25 24.25 39.71
CA PHE A 821 86.27 23.27 40.78
C PHE A 821 84.90 23.02 41.41
N LEU A 822 84.02 24.03 41.44
CA LEU A 822 82.67 23.88 42.00
C LEU A 822 81.56 23.86 40.94
N GLY A 823 81.85 24.10 39.66
CA GLY A 823 80.82 24.05 38.64
C GLY A 823 79.80 25.20 38.70
N ARG A 824 80.09 26.30 39.42
CA ARG A 824 79.15 27.42 39.66
C ARG A 824 79.85 28.79 39.76
N ALA A 825 79.06 29.85 39.88
CA ALA A 825 79.53 31.19 40.25
C ALA A 825 79.68 31.34 41.78
N PRO A 826 80.39 32.37 42.27
CA PRO A 826 80.38 32.72 43.70
C PRO A 826 78.94 33.01 44.18
N LEU A 827 78.59 32.52 45.36
CA LEU A 827 77.25 32.59 45.95
C LEU A 827 76.93 34.02 46.38
N ASN A 828 77.77 34.57 47.25
CA ASN A 828 77.51 35.81 47.99
C ASN A 828 78.82 36.59 48.23
N GLN A 829 78.70 37.86 48.63
CA GLN A 829 79.86 38.71 48.92
C GLN A 829 80.80 38.15 49.99
N LYS A 830 80.26 37.44 51.01
CA LYS A 830 81.07 36.80 52.06
C LYS A 830 82.00 35.73 51.49
N GLU A 831 81.57 34.97 50.49
CA GLU A 831 82.38 33.95 49.83
C GLU A 831 83.53 34.60 49.03
N ILE A 832 83.24 35.69 48.32
CA ILE A 832 84.26 36.46 47.60
C ILE A 832 85.30 37.02 48.59
N GLN A 833 84.86 37.59 49.72
CA GLN A 833 85.76 38.12 50.75
C GLN A 833 86.65 37.02 51.35
N TYR A 834 86.06 35.88 51.70
CA TYR A 834 86.77 34.74 52.27
C TYR A 834 87.88 34.23 51.34
N TYR A 835 87.56 34.01 50.07
CA TYR A 835 88.56 33.54 49.11
C TYR A 835 89.58 34.61 48.73
N ASN A 836 89.20 35.88 48.69
CA ASN A 836 90.16 36.96 48.45
C ASN A 836 91.20 37.06 49.59
N GLN A 837 90.78 36.85 50.84
CA GLN A 837 91.69 36.80 51.97
C GLN A 837 92.66 35.61 51.89
N ILE A 838 92.19 34.44 51.44
CA ILE A 838 93.05 33.26 51.25
C ILE A 838 94.08 33.52 50.13
N LEU A 839 93.63 34.06 49.00
CA LEU A 839 94.52 34.38 47.88
C LEU A 839 95.58 35.41 48.27
N ALA A 840 95.22 36.42 49.06
CA ALA A 840 96.15 37.46 49.50
C ALA A 840 97.20 36.96 50.52
N THR A 841 96.83 36.01 51.39
CA THR A 841 97.71 35.58 52.51
C THR A 841 98.52 34.32 52.22
N LYS A 842 97.94 33.35 51.51
CA LYS A 842 98.51 32.00 51.31
C LYS A 842 98.69 31.61 49.85
N GLY A 843 98.27 32.46 48.91
CA GLY A 843 98.40 32.24 47.46
C GLY A 843 97.43 31.22 46.86
N ILE A 844 97.62 30.94 45.57
CA ILE A 844 96.70 30.15 44.73
C ILE A 844 96.59 28.67 45.16
N ARG A 845 97.70 28.04 45.59
CA ARG A 845 97.69 26.64 46.02
C ARG A 845 96.77 26.42 47.23
N ALA A 846 96.79 27.34 48.19
CA ALA A 846 95.91 27.30 49.34
C ALA A 846 94.43 27.57 48.98
N PHE A 847 94.18 28.44 48.00
CA PHE A 847 92.83 28.70 47.49
C PHE A 847 92.21 27.45 46.82
N ILE A 848 92.97 26.77 45.97
CA ILE A 848 92.48 25.55 45.30
C ILE A 848 92.27 24.43 46.32
N ALA A 849 93.19 24.26 47.26
CA ALA A 849 93.01 23.32 48.37
C ALA A 849 91.75 23.64 49.19
N ALA A 850 91.43 24.93 49.41
CA ALA A 850 90.22 25.34 50.11
C ALA A 850 88.93 25.03 49.32
N LEU A 851 88.96 25.13 47.99
CA LEU A 851 87.81 24.77 47.14
C LEU A 851 87.58 23.26 47.12
N VAL A 852 88.63 22.48 46.87
CA VAL A 852 88.56 21.01 46.71
C VAL A 852 88.28 20.30 48.04
N ASN A 853 88.75 20.86 49.17
CA ASN A 853 88.46 20.32 50.51
C ASN A 853 87.20 20.94 51.16
N SER A 854 86.43 21.74 50.41
CA SER A 854 85.16 22.26 50.92
C SER A 854 84.13 21.14 51.11
N MET A 855 83.24 21.31 52.08
CA MET A 855 82.13 20.37 52.30
C MET A 855 81.21 20.27 51.08
N GLU A 856 81.07 21.37 50.32
CA GLU A 856 80.30 21.39 49.08
C GLU A 856 80.91 20.49 48.00
N TYR A 857 82.24 20.54 47.82
CA TYR A 857 82.92 19.67 46.87
C TYR A 857 82.75 18.20 47.25
N ALA A 858 82.91 17.87 48.54
CA ALA A 858 82.75 16.50 49.03
C ALA A 858 81.32 15.96 48.82
N GLN A 859 80.29 16.76 49.09
CA GLN A 859 78.88 16.33 48.92
C GLN A 859 78.48 16.11 47.46
N LEU A 860 79.02 16.94 46.55
CA LEU A 860 78.57 16.93 45.15
C LEU A 860 79.43 16.05 44.26
N PHE A 861 80.74 16.07 44.47
CA PHE A 861 81.69 15.38 43.60
C PHE A 861 82.35 14.19 44.28
N GLY A 862 82.47 14.19 45.61
CA GLY A 862 83.19 13.15 46.34
C GLY A 862 84.66 13.05 45.90
N GLU A 863 85.20 11.84 45.87
CA GLU A 863 86.60 11.58 45.51
C GLU A 863 86.79 11.10 44.05
N ASP A 864 85.70 10.67 43.41
CA ASP A 864 85.74 9.91 42.16
C ASP A 864 85.18 10.65 40.94
N THR A 865 84.48 11.78 41.13
CA THR A 865 83.80 12.46 40.02
C THR A 865 84.53 13.73 39.60
N VAL A 866 84.52 13.98 38.29
CA VAL A 866 85.02 15.22 37.71
C VAL A 866 83.95 16.31 37.88
N PRO A 867 84.32 17.52 38.33
CA PRO A 867 83.41 18.65 38.38
C PRO A 867 82.72 18.90 37.04
N TYR A 868 81.46 19.30 37.09
CA TYR A 868 80.66 19.56 35.90
C TYR A 868 79.81 20.81 36.08
N ARG A 869 79.32 21.37 34.96
CA ARG A 869 78.42 22.54 34.98
C ARG A 869 77.15 22.25 35.77
N ARG A 870 76.89 23.01 36.83
CA ARG A 870 75.65 22.93 37.61
C ARG A 870 74.65 24.01 37.18
N PHE A 871 73.37 23.74 37.42
CA PHE A 871 72.27 24.69 37.25
C PHE A 871 71.63 24.97 38.63
N PRO A 872 72.25 25.83 39.47
CA PRO A 872 71.79 26.08 40.83
C PRO A 872 70.48 26.88 40.83
N THR A 873 69.53 26.54 41.72
CA THR A 873 68.21 27.19 41.77
C THR A 873 68.00 28.08 43.00
N LEU A 874 68.53 27.69 44.16
CA LEU A 874 68.22 28.33 45.45
C LEU A 874 68.89 29.71 45.66
N PRO A 875 70.19 29.92 45.38
CA PRO A 875 70.80 31.22 45.64
C PRO A 875 70.37 32.27 44.59
N ALA A 876 69.95 33.44 45.07
CA ALA A 876 69.17 34.42 44.30
C ALA A 876 69.73 34.80 42.91
N ALA A 877 71.04 35.00 42.79
CA ALA A 877 71.67 35.39 41.53
C ALA A 877 72.52 34.28 40.89
N ASN A 878 72.54 33.08 41.47
CA ASN A 878 73.49 32.06 41.04
C ASN A 878 73.09 31.42 39.71
N PHE A 879 71.81 31.14 39.45
CA PHE A 879 71.36 30.66 38.14
C PHE A 879 71.78 31.59 36.98
N PRO A 880 71.40 32.88 36.95
CA PRO A 880 71.78 33.77 35.85
C PRO A 880 73.30 34.02 35.78
N ASN A 881 73.99 34.08 36.92
CA ASN A 881 75.45 34.30 36.92
C ASN A 881 76.21 33.07 36.39
N THR A 882 75.79 31.86 36.76
CA THR A 882 76.35 30.62 36.20
C THR A 882 76.08 30.50 34.72
N GLU A 883 74.88 30.87 34.27
CA GLU A 883 74.53 30.88 32.86
C GLU A 883 75.43 31.83 32.07
N LYS A 884 75.65 33.05 32.56
CA LYS A 884 76.60 34.00 31.98
C LYS A 884 78.03 33.44 31.94
N LEU A 885 78.52 32.84 33.02
CA LEU A 885 79.90 32.30 33.09
C LEU A 885 80.15 31.15 32.11
N TYR A 886 79.16 30.27 31.91
CA TYR A 886 79.29 29.10 31.04
C TYR A 886 78.90 29.35 29.58
N ASN A 887 78.16 30.43 29.31
CA ASN A 887 77.89 30.85 27.94
C ASN A 887 79.01 31.76 27.38
N LYS A 888 79.88 32.32 28.25
CA LYS A 888 81.11 32.99 27.82
C LYS A 888 82.21 31.98 27.48
N LEU A 889 82.82 32.14 26.30
CA LEU A 889 83.94 31.31 25.84
C LEU A 889 85.27 31.73 26.47
N THR A 890 86.25 30.82 26.50
CA THR A 890 87.62 31.09 26.95
C THR A 890 88.19 32.33 26.26
N LYS A 891 88.65 33.33 27.03
CA LYS A 891 89.26 34.57 26.52
C LYS A 891 88.35 35.42 25.61
N GLN A 892 87.02 35.24 25.66
CA GLN A 892 86.05 36.06 24.89
C GLN A 892 86.13 37.54 25.28
N ASP A 893 86.20 37.84 26.58
CA ASP A 893 86.36 39.19 27.14
C ASP A 893 87.10 39.16 28.49
N LYS A 894 87.64 40.31 28.92
CA LYS A 894 88.31 40.48 30.23
C LYS A 894 87.37 40.93 31.35
N GLU A 895 86.07 41.04 31.08
CA GLU A 895 85.06 41.55 32.01
C GLU A 895 84.79 40.56 33.17
N LEU A 896 84.60 41.10 34.38
CA LEU A 896 84.16 40.36 35.56
C LEU A 896 82.66 40.09 35.47
N VAL A 897 82.23 38.83 35.67
CA VAL A 897 80.79 38.50 35.67
C VAL A 897 80.16 38.82 37.02
N VAL A 898 80.93 38.69 38.10
CA VAL A 898 80.57 38.94 39.49
C VAL A 898 81.72 39.72 40.16
N PRO A 899 81.87 41.03 39.88
CA PRO A 899 82.91 41.86 40.49
C PRO A 899 82.73 41.98 42.01
N SER A 900 81.49 42.22 42.43
CA SER A 900 81.01 42.19 43.82
C SER A 900 79.48 42.16 43.79
N PHE A 901 78.87 41.81 44.92
CA PHE A 901 77.44 42.02 45.10
C PHE A 901 77.20 43.45 45.61
N LYS A 902 76.11 44.07 45.13
CA LYS A 902 75.69 45.39 45.62
C LYS A 902 75.51 45.35 47.15
N PRO A 903 75.96 46.38 47.89
CA PRO A 903 75.76 46.43 49.33
C PRO A 903 74.25 46.44 49.63
N VAL A 904 73.84 45.56 50.54
CA VAL A 904 72.47 45.52 51.05
C VAL A 904 72.42 46.36 52.31
N GLU A 905 71.51 47.34 52.38
CA GLU A 905 71.27 48.10 53.60
C GLU A 905 70.84 47.13 54.73
N ARG A 906 71.46 47.24 55.91
CA ARG A 906 71.00 46.50 57.09
C ARG A 906 69.64 47.07 57.48
N VAL A 907 68.56 46.45 57.01
CA VAL A 907 67.24 46.66 57.58
C VAL A 907 67.31 46.14 59.02
N SER A 908 67.33 47.04 60.00
CA SER A 908 67.12 46.68 61.39
C SER A 908 65.73 46.06 61.49
N LEU A 909 65.68 44.75 61.71
CA LEU A 909 64.46 44.05 62.08
C LEU A 909 64.01 44.62 63.44
N VAL A 910 63.01 45.50 63.40
CA VAL A 910 62.17 45.83 64.56
C VAL A 910 61.04 44.83 64.59
#